data_AF-A0A0Q2LHU4-F1
#
_entry.id   AF-A0A0Q2LHU4-F1
#
_cell.length_a   1.000
_cell.length_b   1.000
_cell.length_c   1.000
_cell.angle_alpha   90.00
_cell.angle_beta   90.00
_cell.angle_gamma   90.00
#
_symmetry.space_group_name_H-M   'P 1'
#
loop_
_entity.id
_entity.type
_entity.pdbx_description
1 polymer ?
#
loop_
_entity_poly.entity_id
_entity_poly.type
_entity_poly.pdbx_seq_one_letter_code
_entity_poly.pdbx_strand_id
1 'polypeptide(L)'
;GGTGGSAQIFNGASSATATGGTGGAGGNGNVGGSGGSGGNASTNGAGGVNSGAGGAGGKGATGAGGTGGNGGAANISSNNSTATATGGAGGAGGTGATTGGNGGVGGSASTSGLGNVTPGAGGAGGDSTGAVTGGGGTGGRGGDATISNSNSSATAKGGTGGAGGTGVTNGGIVGRGGDGGTGQSNSGSATTAAVGGTGGAGGTATTGFGGTGGSGGTGFHTGAGTATGGAGGAGGKGASGGGAGGNGGSGINSGTGNAFGGAGADGTDTTVGVGGAGGNGGAAQVNNNGSNATATGGQGGSGGDGSGGGAGGLGGAASSIGKGSVVAGAGGSGGNGTTGTGGLGGGGGTATVSNPNSSAAATGGDGGAGGNGASGGNGGSGGAAVTSGTGTVTPGTGGAGGTGATGLGGKGGQGGDANISNAASTATAKGGTGGAGGTGISGGRGGDGGSGQSSSNIVTAAAVGGTGGAGGTATGATGTGGAGGTGGLATHTGAGGATGGAGGNAGAGPNGGAGGNGGTATINGGTGAAAGGAGAAGADGKAGAGGAGGAGGDAQVLTSASTGNASGGKGGAGGNGVAGGAGGRGGSATNAGAGISTGGDGGTGGISTAGTGGTGGDGGAATITHTGSAAPANGGTGGAGGTGITGGNGGAGGAATTSGLGGVNPGTGGAGGNGTGATTGGGIGGRGGDAVISNTGSFATAKGGTGGVGGLGAGNGAVQGRGGDGGNAQTNSTTGTTSAVGGTGGAGGVATNGVGGTGGNGGRGTHSGAGTAVGGLGGNGATGTSVGGAGGNGGQAVNSGTGSAIGGNGGAGNKGSTTGNGGAGGIGGDAQVTSATSVGGATGGNGGAGAPGGISGGNGGNGGNGGNATNQGLGSAKGGSGAAGGSASGTGVAGNGGSGGNGIITLTTSTAVATGGVGGAGGDGGAGGAGGKGGLGSTAGTGSGIGGNGGFGGDASSAIGNGGNGGNGGNAHIGSSGTAIVGVGGIGGNGGLFGSKGTNGANGNVV
;
A
#
# COMPACT_ATOMS: atom_id res chain seq x y z
N GLY A 1 -65.49 -5.70 -10.03
CA GLY A 1 -66.26 -6.83 -9.50
C GLY A 1 -66.74 -6.52 -8.09
N GLY A 2 -67.78 -7.20 -7.61
CA GLY A 2 -68.27 -7.02 -6.23
C GLY A 2 -67.33 -7.67 -5.20
N THR A 3 -67.32 -7.16 -3.97
CA THR A 3 -66.54 -7.73 -2.86
C THR A 3 -67.17 -9.02 -2.33
N GLY A 4 -66.34 -9.99 -1.96
CA GLY A 4 -66.80 -11.21 -1.31
C GLY A 4 -67.34 -10.96 0.11
N GLY A 5 -68.37 -11.71 0.50
CA GLY A 5 -68.95 -11.62 1.84
C GLY A 5 -68.01 -12.14 2.93
N SER A 6 -68.04 -11.53 4.12
CA SER A 6 -67.22 -11.98 5.26
C SER A 6 -67.93 -13.07 6.08
N ALA A 7 -67.18 -14.00 6.63
CA ALA A 7 -67.69 -15.06 7.51
C ALA A 7 -67.08 -14.93 8.91
N GLN A 8 -67.91 -14.99 9.95
CA GLN A 8 -67.44 -14.90 11.34
C GLN A 8 -68.17 -15.93 12.21
N ILE A 9 -67.42 -16.65 13.03
CA ILE A 9 -67.95 -17.61 14.01
C ILE A 9 -67.53 -17.17 15.40
N PHE A 10 -68.47 -16.65 16.19
CA PHE A 10 -68.20 -16.20 17.56
C PHE A 10 -68.23 -17.32 18.60
N ASN A 11 -68.85 -18.46 18.28
CA ASN A 11 -69.01 -19.57 19.21
C ASN A 11 -67.69 -20.33 19.41
N GLY A 12 -67.16 -20.28 20.64
CA GLY A 12 -65.90 -20.93 21.03
C GLY A 12 -65.91 -22.46 21.01
N ALA A 13 -67.07 -23.10 21.02
CA ALA A 13 -67.21 -24.56 20.90
C ALA A 13 -67.40 -25.03 19.45
N SER A 14 -67.59 -24.10 18.50
CA SER A 14 -67.90 -24.46 17.12
C SER A 14 -66.72 -25.15 16.44
N SER A 15 -66.97 -26.31 15.83
CA SER A 15 -66.04 -26.99 14.92
C SER A 15 -66.24 -26.58 13.45
N ALA A 16 -67.20 -25.68 13.17
CA ALA A 16 -67.52 -25.27 11.81
C ALA A 16 -66.42 -24.38 11.20
N THR A 17 -66.21 -24.53 9.90
CA THR A 17 -65.25 -23.73 9.14
C THR A 17 -65.87 -22.40 8.71
N ALA A 18 -65.22 -21.28 9.01
CA ALA A 18 -65.61 -19.96 8.48
C ALA A 18 -65.04 -19.79 7.07
N THR A 19 -65.89 -19.66 6.06
CA THR A 19 -65.46 -19.48 4.66
C THR A 19 -65.91 -18.12 4.12
N GLY A 20 -64.97 -17.23 3.82
CA GLY A 20 -65.24 -15.94 3.16
C GLY A 20 -65.56 -16.11 1.67
N GLY A 21 -66.42 -15.26 1.13
CA GLY A 21 -66.79 -15.29 -0.29
C GLY A 21 -65.66 -14.80 -1.19
N THR A 22 -65.54 -15.34 -2.41
CA THR A 22 -64.59 -14.83 -3.41
C THR A 22 -65.03 -13.48 -3.96
N GLY A 23 -64.08 -12.60 -4.30
CA GLY A 23 -64.35 -11.37 -5.03
C GLY A 23 -64.76 -11.64 -6.47
N GLY A 24 -65.69 -10.84 -7.00
CA GLY A 24 -66.14 -10.95 -8.39
C GLY A 24 -65.08 -10.46 -9.39
N ALA A 25 -65.00 -11.07 -10.56
CA ALA A 25 -64.11 -10.61 -11.62
C ALA A 25 -64.46 -9.19 -12.12
N GLY A 26 -63.47 -8.50 -12.64
CA GLY A 26 -63.65 -7.26 -13.39
C GLY A 26 -64.24 -7.53 -14.77
N GLY A 27 -65.12 -6.63 -15.24
CA GLY A 27 -65.67 -6.72 -16.59
C GLY A 27 -64.63 -6.41 -17.65
N ASN A 28 -64.69 -7.11 -18.78
CA ASN A 28 -63.92 -6.75 -19.97
C ASN A 28 -64.48 -5.46 -20.61
N GLY A 29 -63.63 -4.66 -21.24
CA GLY A 29 -64.05 -3.42 -21.89
C GLY A 29 -62.91 -2.76 -22.66
N ASN A 30 -63.11 -1.50 -23.08
CA ASN A 30 -62.01 -0.72 -23.66
C ASN A 30 -60.88 -0.55 -22.64
N VAL A 31 -61.24 -0.22 -21.40
CA VAL A 31 -60.38 -0.37 -20.22
C VAL A 31 -60.97 -1.50 -19.38
N GLY A 32 -60.13 -2.39 -18.87
CA GLY A 32 -60.56 -3.50 -18.02
C GLY A 32 -61.06 -3.01 -16.66
N GLY A 33 -62.19 -3.55 -16.19
CA GLY A 33 -62.69 -3.26 -14.85
C GLY A 33 -61.84 -3.93 -13.77
N SER A 34 -61.77 -3.36 -12.57
CA SER A 34 -61.07 -3.97 -11.44
C SER A 34 -61.78 -5.22 -10.91
N GLY A 35 -61.02 -6.18 -10.40
CA GLY A 35 -61.51 -7.30 -9.61
C GLY A 35 -61.97 -6.87 -8.22
N GLY A 36 -62.96 -7.56 -7.66
CA GLY A 36 -63.43 -7.32 -6.29
C GLY A 36 -62.52 -7.99 -5.25
N SER A 37 -62.44 -7.43 -4.04
CA SER A 37 -61.70 -8.07 -2.95
C SER A 37 -62.41 -9.33 -2.45
N GLY A 38 -61.64 -10.32 -1.98
CA GLY A 38 -62.15 -11.48 -1.28
C GLY A 38 -62.64 -11.14 0.13
N GLY A 39 -63.57 -11.94 0.64
CA GLY A 39 -64.18 -11.76 1.95
C GLY A 39 -63.30 -12.29 3.08
N ASN A 40 -63.28 -11.58 4.20
CA ASN A 40 -62.54 -12.00 5.39
C ASN A 40 -63.22 -13.18 6.08
N ALA A 41 -62.46 -14.00 6.79
CA ALA A 41 -62.97 -15.08 7.61
C ALA A 41 -62.37 -15.06 9.02
N SER A 42 -63.17 -15.28 10.05
CA SER A 42 -62.67 -15.41 11.43
C SER A 42 -63.44 -16.41 12.28
N THR A 43 -62.77 -16.99 13.27
CA THR A 43 -63.40 -17.87 14.25
C THR A 43 -62.79 -17.73 15.64
N ASN A 44 -63.65 -17.84 16.66
CA ASN A 44 -63.26 -18.07 18.05
C ASN A 44 -63.29 -19.58 18.42
N GLY A 45 -63.74 -20.45 17.50
CA GLY A 45 -63.92 -21.89 17.72
C GLY A 45 -62.73 -22.76 17.32
N ALA A 46 -62.97 -24.06 17.23
CA ALA A 46 -61.99 -25.08 16.84
C ALA A 46 -62.01 -25.42 15.33
N GLY A 47 -62.96 -24.89 14.57
CA GLY A 47 -63.06 -25.08 13.12
C GLY A 47 -62.05 -24.25 12.30
N GLY A 48 -61.88 -24.60 11.02
CA GLY A 48 -60.95 -23.91 10.12
C GLY A 48 -61.41 -22.51 9.70
N VAL A 49 -60.50 -21.73 9.11
CA VAL A 49 -60.79 -20.40 8.57
C VAL A 49 -60.25 -20.29 7.15
N ASN A 50 -61.12 -20.14 6.16
CA ASN A 50 -60.76 -20.00 4.75
C ASN A 50 -61.32 -18.68 4.23
N SER A 51 -60.50 -17.65 4.13
CA SER A 51 -60.93 -16.38 3.54
C SER A 51 -61.02 -16.45 2.01
N GLY A 52 -61.80 -15.56 1.40
CA GLY A 52 -62.05 -15.58 -0.04
C GLY A 52 -60.89 -15.02 -0.86
N ALA A 53 -60.67 -15.57 -2.05
CA ALA A 53 -59.73 -15.02 -3.01
C ALA A 53 -60.25 -13.70 -3.62
N GLY A 54 -59.34 -12.82 -4.03
CA GLY A 54 -59.66 -11.64 -4.83
C GLY A 54 -60.04 -12.02 -6.27
N GLY A 55 -60.96 -11.27 -6.86
CA GLY A 55 -61.37 -11.45 -8.25
C GLY A 55 -60.30 -10.98 -9.23
N ALA A 56 -60.21 -11.61 -10.41
CA ALA A 56 -59.31 -11.15 -11.47
C ALA A 56 -59.77 -9.80 -12.05
N GLY A 57 -58.83 -8.99 -12.54
CA GLY A 57 -59.13 -7.81 -13.34
C GLY A 57 -59.63 -8.17 -14.74
N GLY A 58 -60.47 -7.32 -15.32
CA GLY A 58 -61.00 -7.51 -16.67
C GLY A 58 -59.99 -7.15 -17.76
N LYS A 59 -60.18 -7.67 -18.98
CA LYS A 59 -59.37 -7.36 -20.15
C LYS A 59 -59.69 -5.97 -20.72
N GLY A 60 -58.66 -5.17 -21.01
CA GLY A 60 -58.74 -3.93 -21.79
C GLY A 60 -58.46 -4.20 -23.27
N ALA A 61 -59.47 -4.07 -24.13
CA ALA A 61 -59.33 -4.35 -25.56
C ALA A 61 -58.50 -3.30 -26.32
N THR A 62 -58.57 -2.04 -25.89
CA THR A 62 -57.86 -0.90 -26.50
C THR A 62 -57.06 -0.06 -25.51
N GLY A 63 -57.34 -0.19 -24.21
CA GLY A 63 -56.67 0.49 -23.10
C GLY A 63 -56.07 -0.49 -22.09
N ALA A 64 -55.86 -0.01 -20.86
CA ALA A 64 -55.21 -0.80 -19.81
C ALA A 64 -56.09 -1.96 -19.32
N GLY A 65 -55.45 -3.03 -18.85
CA GLY A 65 -56.12 -4.10 -18.13
C GLY A 65 -56.55 -3.67 -16.73
N GLY A 66 -57.60 -4.31 -16.21
CA GLY A 66 -58.11 -4.03 -14.87
C GLY A 66 -57.20 -4.57 -13.78
N THR A 67 -57.14 -3.93 -12.62
CA THR A 67 -56.37 -4.46 -11.47
C THR A 67 -57.08 -5.68 -10.86
N GLY A 68 -56.32 -6.64 -10.36
CA GLY A 68 -56.85 -7.74 -9.56
C GLY A 68 -57.30 -7.27 -8.16
N GLY A 69 -58.28 -7.96 -7.59
CA GLY A 69 -58.76 -7.70 -6.24
C GLY A 69 -57.85 -8.31 -5.16
N ASN A 70 -57.86 -7.76 -3.95
CA ASN A 70 -57.08 -8.30 -2.85
C ASN A 70 -57.74 -9.57 -2.28
N GLY A 71 -56.94 -10.51 -1.76
CA GLY A 71 -57.45 -11.64 -0.99
C GLY A 71 -57.98 -11.22 0.38
N GLY A 72 -58.94 -11.96 0.91
CA GLY A 72 -59.47 -11.76 2.26
C GLY A 72 -58.50 -12.25 3.34
N ALA A 73 -58.62 -11.73 4.56
CA ALA A 73 -57.81 -12.14 5.70
C ALA A 73 -58.48 -13.26 6.52
N ALA A 74 -57.67 -14.17 7.07
CA ALA A 74 -58.11 -15.29 7.91
C ALA A 74 -57.58 -15.18 9.35
N ASN A 75 -58.47 -15.20 10.36
CA ASN A 75 -58.10 -15.04 11.77
C ASN A 75 -58.69 -16.14 12.68
N ILE A 76 -57.84 -16.85 13.43
CA ILE A 76 -58.24 -17.75 14.52
C ILE A 76 -57.81 -17.14 15.86
N SER A 77 -58.76 -16.87 16.75
CA SER A 77 -58.47 -16.24 18.06
C SER A 77 -58.43 -17.22 19.23
N SER A 78 -58.73 -18.50 19.00
CA SER A 78 -58.76 -19.53 20.04
C SER A 78 -57.38 -20.12 20.32
N ASN A 79 -56.97 -20.11 21.60
CA ASN A 79 -55.65 -20.57 22.03
C ASN A 79 -55.40 -22.08 21.86
N ASN A 80 -56.47 -22.88 21.84
CA ASN A 80 -56.39 -24.34 21.77
C ASN A 80 -56.77 -24.88 20.39
N SER A 81 -57.14 -24.01 19.45
CA SER A 81 -57.54 -24.46 18.11
C SER A 81 -56.34 -25.05 17.37
N THR A 82 -56.48 -26.28 16.90
CA THR A 82 -55.51 -26.95 16.04
C THR A 82 -55.77 -26.71 14.55
N ALA A 83 -56.76 -25.87 14.23
CA ALA A 83 -57.20 -25.64 12.86
C ALA A 83 -56.31 -24.64 12.11
N THR A 84 -56.35 -24.72 10.78
CA THR A 84 -55.56 -23.86 9.90
C THR A 84 -56.30 -22.57 9.56
N ALA A 85 -55.61 -21.42 9.63
CA ALA A 85 -56.06 -20.16 9.05
C ALA A 85 -55.48 -19.99 7.64
N THR A 86 -56.36 -19.87 6.63
CA THR A 86 -55.99 -19.77 5.21
C THR A 86 -56.43 -18.41 4.63
N GLY A 87 -55.45 -17.55 4.36
CA GLY A 87 -55.62 -16.27 3.67
C GLY A 87 -55.99 -16.46 2.20
N GLY A 88 -56.81 -15.56 1.65
CA GLY A 88 -57.25 -15.62 0.26
C GLY A 88 -56.13 -15.20 -0.69
N ALA A 89 -56.00 -15.83 -1.86
CA ALA A 89 -55.06 -15.35 -2.87
C ALA A 89 -55.49 -13.99 -3.45
N GLY A 90 -54.54 -13.16 -3.85
CA GLY A 90 -54.81 -11.96 -4.65
C GLY A 90 -55.25 -12.33 -6.06
N GLY A 91 -56.17 -11.56 -6.64
CA GLY A 91 -56.63 -11.74 -8.01
C GLY A 91 -55.56 -11.32 -9.02
N ALA A 92 -55.50 -11.98 -10.17
CA ALA A 92 -54.61 -11.56 -11.26
C ALA A 92 -55.07 -10.24 -11.89
N GLY A 93 -54.13 -9.42 -12.37
CA GLY A 93 -54.44 -8.29 -13.22
C GLY A 93 -54.94 -8.74 -14.60
N GLY A 94 -55.81 -7.94 -15.21
CA GLY A 94 -56.30 -8.19 -16.55
C GLY A 94 -55.29 -7.83 -17.63
N THR A 95 -55.37 -8.46 -18.79
CA THR A 95 -54.54 -8.10 -19.95
C THR A 95 -55.00 -6.78 -20.55
N GLY A 96 -54.09 -5.89 -20.97
CA GLY A 96 -54.43 -4.62 -21.62
C GLY A 96 -53.73 -4.41 -22.96
N ALA A 97 -54.35 -3.66 -23.87
CA ALA A 97 -53.71 -3.28 -25.13
C ALA A 97 -52.56 -2.28 -24.93
N THR A 98 -52.63 -1.39 -23.92
CA THR A 98 -51.59 -0.40 -23.64
C THR A 98 -50.76 -0.71 -22.39
N THR A 99 -51.34 -1.33 -21.36
CA THR A 99 -50.60 -1.77 -20.16
C THR A 99 -51.41 -2.87 -19.49
N GLY A 100 -50.74 -3.89 -18.97
CA GLY A 100 -51.38 -4.90 -18.14
C GLY A 100 -51.86 -4.33 -16.80
N GLY A 101 -52.93 -4.89 -16.25
CA GLY A 101 -53.42 -4.50 -14.92
C GLY A 101 -52.53 -5.07 -13.81
N ASN A 102 -52.46 -4.41 -12.65
CA ASN A 102 -51.67 -4.92 -11.52
C ASN A 102 -52.39 -6.11 -10.85
N GLY A 103 -51.63 -7.06 -10.32
CA GLY A 103 -52.15 -8.13 -9.46
C GLY A 103 -52.55 -7.62 -8.07
N GLY A 104 -53.52 -8.29 -7.45
CA GLY A 104 -54.01 -7.98 -6.11
C GLY A 104 -53.11 -8.54 -5.01
N VAL A 105 -53.17 -7.95 -3.82
CA VAL A 105 -52.39 -8.40 -2.65
C VAL A 105 -53.00 -9.70 -2.09
N GLY A 106 -52.16 -10.64 -1.68
CA GLY A 106 -52.57 -11.85 -0.96
C GLY A 106 -53.07 -11.53 0.45
N GLY A 107 -54.08 -12.26 0.90
CA GLY A 107 -54.69 -12.09 2.21
C GLY A 107 -53.84 -12.65 3.36
N SER A 108 -53.77 -11.93 4.47
CA SER A 108 -53.02 -12.37 5.65
C SER A 108 -53.71 -13.50 6.41
N ALA A 109 -52.94 -14.34 7.10
CA ALA A 109 -53.42 -15.41 7.97
C ALA A 109 -52.82 -15.27 9.39
N SER A 110 -53.68 -15.29 10.41
CA SER A 110 -53.27 -15.15 11.82
C SER A 110 -53.93 -16.22 12.70
N THR A 111 -53.17 -16.75 13.65
CA THR A 111 -53.68 -17.68 14.66
C THR A 111 -53.09 -17.40 16.05
N SER A 112 -53.96 -17.41 17.07
CA SER A 112 -53.58 -17.58 18.47
C SER A 112 -53.56 -19.05 18.89
N GLY A 113 -53.90 -19.99 18.01
CA GLY A 113 -54.00 -21.42 18.29
C GLY A 113 -52.71 -22.21 18.08
N LEU A 114 -52.84 -23.53 18.10
CA LEU A 114 -51.77 -24.51 17.84
C LEU A 114 -51.67 -24.88 16.35
N GLY A 115 -52.71 -24.59 15.56
CA GLY A 115 -52.78 -24.94 14.14
C GLY A 115 -51.94 -24.05 13.22
N ASN A 116 -51.96 -24.39 11.92
CA ASN A 116 -51.12 -23.75 10.91
C ASN A 116 -51.68 -22.39 10.42
N VAL A 117 -50.82 -21.58 9.80
CA VAL A 117 -51.20 -20.38 9.05
C VAL A 117 -50.72 -20.51 7.61
N THR A 118 -51.61 -20.28 6.65
CA THR A 118 -51.33 -20.31 5.20
C THR A 118 -51.83 -19.00 4.58
N PRO A 119 -51.01 -17.94 4.52
CA PRO A 119 -51.43 -16.69 3.90
C PRO A 119 -51.59 -16.85 2.38
N GLY A 120 -52.33 -15.93 1.77
CA GLY A 120 -52.53 -15.89 0.33
C GLY A 120 -51.28 -15.44 -0.43
N ALA A 121 -51.07 -16.02 -1.61
CA ALA A 121 -50.12 -15.48 -2.58
C ALA A 121 -50.64 -14.17 -3.20
N GLY A 122 -49.74 -13.30 -3.61
CA GLY A 122 -50.08 -12.15 -4.43
C GLY A 122 -50.51 -12.57 -5.84
N GLY A 123 -51.43 -11.82 -6.43
CA GLY A 123 -51.90 -12.05 -7.80
C GLY A 123 -50.85 -11.66 -8.83
N ALA A 124 -50.82 -12.34 -9.99
CA ALA A 124 -49.94 -11.95 -11.09
C ALA A 124 -50.38 -10.62 -11.72
N GLY A 125 -49.44 -9.84 -12.23
CA GLY A 125 -49.72 -8.74 -13.13
C GLY A 125 -50.25 -9.24 -14.48
N GLY A 126 -51.12 -8.47 -15.11
CA GLY A 126 -51.65 -8.76 -16.43
C GLY A 126 -50.66 -8.44 -17.55
N ASP A 127 -50.85 -9.06 -18.70
CA ASP A 127 -50.01 -8.84 -19.87
C ASP A 127 -50.40 -7.60 -20.68
N SER A 128 -49.47 -7.07 -21.47
CA SER A 128 -49.75 -6.13 -22.55
C SER A 128 -49.70 -6.81 -23.93
N THR A 129 -50.74 -6.63 -24.74
CA THR A 129 -50.80 -7.12 -26.13
C THR A 129 -50.51 -6.03 -27.16
N GLY A 130 -50.08 -4.84 -26.72
CA GLY A 130 -49.81 -3.71 -27.61
C GLY A 130 -48.65 -3.97 -28.55
N ALA A 131 -48.72 -3.46 -29.78
CA ALA A 131 -47.68 -3.68 -30.79
C ALA A 131 -46.48 -2.72 -30.68
N VAL A 132 -46.63 -1.58 -29.99
CA VAL A 132 -45.64 -0.47 -30.06
C VAL A 132 -45.27 0.13 -28.69
N THR A 133 -46.23 0.38 -27.80
CA THR A 133 -45.98 0.98 -26.47
C THR A 133 -46.88 0.36 -25.41
N GLY A 134 -46.33 -0.53 -24.58
CA GLY A 134 -47.06 -1.02 -23.42
C GLY A 134 -46.28 -1.91 -22.46
N GLY A 135 -46.43 -1.67 -21.16
CA GLY A 135 -45.77 -2.45 -20.11
C GLY A 135 -46.69 -3.51 -19.52
N GLY A 136 -46.10 -4.57 -18.96
CA GLY A 136 -46.84 -5.52 -18.14
C GLY A 136 -47.30 -4.90 -16.81
N GLY A 137 -48.33 -5.49 -16.21
CA GLY A 137 -48.78 -5.12 -14.88
C GLY A 137 -47.80 -5.58 -13.79
N THR A 138 -47.80 -4.95 -12.63
CA THR A 138 -46.98 -5.44 -11.50
C THR A 138 -47.65 -6.60 -10.80
N GLY A 139 -46.88 -7.55 -10.27
CA GLY A 139 -47.37 -8.57 -9.36
C GLY A 139 -47.81 -7.98 -8.01
N GLY A 140 -48.77 -8.63 -7.36
CA GLY A 140 -49.23 -8.26 -6.02
C GLY A 140 -48.33 -8.81 -4.93
N ARG A 141 -48.29 -8.15 -3.76
CA ARG A 141 -47.54 -8.64 -2.59
C ARG A 141 -48.21 -9.88 -1.99
N GLY A 142 -47.45 -10.82 -1.44
CA GLY A 142 -47.97 -11.94 -0.66
C GLY A 142 -48.48 -11.55 0.74
N GLY A 143 -49.44 -12.30 1.28
CA GLY A 143 -50.04 -12.04 2.58
C GLY A 143 -49.12 -12.36 3.76
N ASP A 144 -49.33 -11.73 4.92
CA ASP A 144 -48.52 -11.98 6.11
C ASP A 144 -49.06 -13.19 6.91
N ALA A 145 -48.17 -13.95 7.53
CA ALA A 145 -48.47 -15.08 8.39
C ALA A 145 -48.07 -14.78 9.84
N THR A 146 -49.01 -14.80 10.78
CA THR A 146 -48.75 -14.50 12.19
C THR A 146 -49.21 -15.64 13.11
N ILE A 147 -48.29 -16.15 13.93
CA ILE A 147 -48.58 -17.08 15.03
C ILE A 147 -48.27 -16.38 16.35
N SER A 148 -49.30 -16.14 17.17
CA SER A 148 -49.18 -15.44 18.45
C SER A 148 -49.35 -16.39 19.65
N ASN A 149 -48.90 -17.64 19.51
CA ASN A 149 -48.97 -18.65 20.55
C ASN A 149 -47.60 -19.30 20.82
N SER A 150 -47.12 -19.15 22.06
CA SER A 150 -45.85 -19.73 22.53
C SER A 150 -45.83 -21.26 22.49
N ASN A 151 -46.98 -21.92 22.50
CA ASN A 151 -47.09 -23.38 22.55
C ASN A 151 -47.30 -23.99 21.16
N SER A 152 -47.47 -23.15 20.13
CA SER A 152 -47.65 -23.63 18.77
C SER A 152 -46.34 -24.24 18.25
N SER A 153 -46.44 -25.40 17.59
CA SER A 153 -45.32 -26.02 16.87
C SER A 153 -45.33 -25.69 15.37
N ALA A 154 -46.22 -24.80 14.92
CA ALA A 154 -46.36 -24.46 13.51
C ALA A 154 -45.33 -23.42 13.04
N THR A 155 -45.06 -23.46 11.74
CA THR A 155 -44.18 -22.49 11.05
C THR A 155 -45.03 -21.36 10.47
N ALA A 156 -44.66 -20.11 10.77
CA ALA A 156 -45.28 -18.94 10.18
C ALA A 156 -44.55 -18.59 8.87
N LYS A 157 -45.12 -18.94 7.71
CA LYS A 157 -44.53 -18.61 6.41
C LYS A 157 -45.36 -17.56 5.67
N GLY A 158 -44.76 -16.41 5.37
CA GLY A 158 -45.39 -15.36 4.56
C GLY A 158 -45.73 -15.85 3.14
N GLY A 159 -46.76 -15.24 2.53
CA GLY A 159 -47.22 -15.56 1.20
C GLY A 159 -46.22 -15.15 0.12
N THR A 160 -46.18 -15.86 -1.00
CA THR A 160 -45.31 -15.50 -2.12
C THR A 160 -45.84 -14.26 -2.84
N GLY A 161 -44.95 -13.40 -3.33
CA GLY A 161 -45.33 -12.33 -4.26
C GLY A 161 -45.80 -12.88 -5.61
N GLY A 162 -46.68 -12.14 -6.28
CA GLY A 162 -47.16 -12.49 -7.62
C GLY A 162 -46.16 -12.14 -8.71
N ALA A 163 -46.18 -12.84 -9.84
CA ALA A 163 -45.31 -12.49 -10.97
C ALA A 163 -45.73 -11.16 -11.63
N GLY A 164 -44.78 -10.43 -12.20
CA GLY A 164 -45.07 -9.32 -13.11
C GLY A 164 -45.60 -9.83 -14.45
N GLY A 165 -46.44 -9.02 -15.11
CA GLY A 165 -46.99 -9.34 -16.41
C GLY A 165 -46.02 -9.09 -17.55
N THR A 166 -46.26 -9.73 -18.69
CA THR A 166 -45.47 -9.53 -19.91
C THR A 166 -45.81 -8.20 -20.58
N GLY A 167 -44.82 -7.57 -21.23
CA GLY A 167 -45.02 -6.30 -21.93
C GLY A 167 -44.16 -6.14 -23.18
N VAL A 168 -44.33 -5.04 -23.90
CA VAL A 168 -43.43 -4.61 -24.98
C VAL A 168 -42.12 -4.10 -24.39
N THR A 169 -42.22 -3.22 -23.39
CA THR A 169 -41.10 -2.72 -22.59
C THR A 169 -41.45 -2.75 -21.11
N ASN A 170 -40.64 -3.41 -20.27
CA ASN A 170 -40.83 -3.50 -18.82
C ASN A 170 -39.74 -2.76 -18.02
N GLY A 171 -39.15 -1.70 -18.60
CA GLY A 171 -38.17 -0.87 -17.91
C GLY A 171 -38.81 -0.04 -16.79
N GLY A 172 -38.25 -0.09 -15.57
CA GLY A 172 -38.69 0.72 -14.42
C GLY A 172 -39.65 0.03 -13.46
N ILE A 173 -40.84 0.62 -13.23
CA ILE A 173 -41.86 0.13 -12.27
C ILE A 173 -42.82 -0.91 -12.90
N VAL A 174 -43.01 -0.87 -14.21
CA VAL A 174 -43.92 -1.76 -14.94
C VAL A 174 -43.36 -3.19 -15.06
N GLY A 175 -44.23 -4.20 -15.04
CA GLY A 175 -43.85 -5.61 -15.13
C GLY A 175 -43.03 -6.12 -13.94
N ARG A 176 -43.00 -5.43 -12.79
CA ARG A 176 -42.26 -5.90 -11.61
C ARG A 176 -42.96 -7.09 -10.93
N GLY A 177 -42.20 -8.03 -10.38
CA GLY A 177 -42.72 -9.03 -9.45
C GLY A 177 -43.16 -8.42 -8.10
N GLY A 178 -44.19 -8.99 -7.49
CA GLY A 178 -44.66 -8.55 -6.17
C GLY A 178 -43.73 -9.00 -5.04
N ASP A 179 -43.74 -8.30 -3.92
CA ASP A 179 -42.92 -8.68 -2.76
C ASP A 179 -43.52 -9.88 -2.01
N GLY A 180 -42.68 -10.63 -1.30
CA GLY A 180 -43.11 -11.66 -0.35
C GLY A 180 -43.74 -11.08 0.92
N GLY A 181 -44.64 -11.85 1.55
CA GLY A 181 -45.25 -11.52 2.83
C GLY A 181 -44.33 -11.80 4.03
N THR A 182 -44.66 -11.25 5.19
CA THR A 182 -43.91 -11.47 6.44
C THR A 182 -44.36 -12.76 7.12
N GLY A 183 -43.43 -13.54 7.65
CA GLY A 183 -43.71 -14.61 8.62
C GLY A 183 -43.35 -14.17 10.03
N GLN A 184 -44.27 -14.29 10.99
CA GLN A 184 -44.08 -13.89 12.38
C GLN A 184 -44.50 -14.99 13.36
N SER A 185 -43.65 -15.33 14.33
CA SER A 185 -43.97 -16.30 15.38
C SER A 185 -43.34 -15.94 16.73
N ASN A 186 -44.05 -16.22 17.83
CA ASN A 186 -43.53 -16.13 19.20
C ASN A 186 -43.37 -17.52 19.88
N SER A 187 -43.37 -18.61 19.10
CA SER A 187 -43.32 -19.98 19.64
C SER A 187 -42.08 -20.23 20.51
N GLY A 188 -42.28 -20.87 21.66
CA GLY A 188 -41.23 -21.33 22.56
C GLY A 188 -40.52 -22.61 22.09
N SER A 189 -40.97 -23.26 21.02
CA SER A 189 -40.31 -24.46 20.48
C SER A 189 -39.11 -24.11 19.60
N ALA A 190 -38.00 -24.81 19.78
CA ALA A 190 -36.80 -24.62 18.96
C ALA A 190 -36.96 -25.13 17.51
N THR A 191 -37.97 -25.96 17.23
CA THR A 191 -38.19 -26.56 15.91
C THR A 191 -39.07 -25.71 14.99
N THR A 192 -39.65 -24.60 15.48
CA THR A 192 -40.50 -23.72 14.67
C THR A 192 -39.67 -22.75 13.86
N ALA A 193 -40.29 -22.21 12.81
CA ALA A 193 -39.68 -21.14 12.03
C ALA A 193 -40.68 -20.00 11.75
N ALA A 194 -40.13 -18.80 11.59
CA ALA A 194 -40.80 -17.65 10.99
C ALA A 194 -40.08 -17.34 9.68
N VAL A 195 -40.73 -17.63 8.56
CA VAL A 195 -40.15 -17.59 7.21
C VAL A 195 -40.84 -16.49 6.40
N GLY A 196 -40.07 -15.55 5.86
CA GLY A 196 -40.59 -14.60 4.89
C GLY A 196 -41.02 -15.28 3.59
N GLY A 197 -42.06 -14.74 2.94
CA GLY A 197 -42.49 -15.19 1.62
C GLY A 197 -41.44 -14.86 0.55
N THR A 198 -41.38 -15.63 -0.53
CA THR A 198 -40.48 -15.31 -1.65
C THR A 198 -41.04 -14.15 -2.47
N GLY A 199 -40.16 -13.33 -3.05
CA GLY A 199 -40.56 -12.36 -4.06
C GLY A 199 -41.07 -13.04 -5.34
N GLY A 200 -41.94 -12.35 -6.06
CA GLY A 200 -42.45 -12.78 -7.36
C GLY A 200 -41.47 -12.50 -8.49
N ALA A 201 -41.55 -13.25 -9.58
CA ALA A 201 -40.69 -13.01 -10.75
C ALA A 201 -41.07 -11.72 -11.48
N GLY A 202 -40.10 -11.04 -12.09
CA GLY A 202 -40.33 -9.95 -13.03
C GLY A 202 -40.93 -10.46 -14.34
N GLY A 203 -41.71 -9.61 -14.99
CA GLY A 203 -42.40 -9.90 -16.24
C GLY A 203 -41.51 -9.75 -17.47
N THR A 204 -41.72 -10.58 -18.49
CA THR A 204 -40.90 -10.56 -19.71
C THR A 204 -41.26 -9.42 -20.65
N ALA A 205 -40.28 -8.78 -21.28
CA ALA A 205 -40.46 -7.81 -22.34
C ALA A 205 -40.12 -8.39 -23.72
N THR A 206 -40.93 -8.11 -24.74
CA THR A 206 -40.72 -8.61 -26.10
C THR A 206 -39.71 -7.80 -26.90
N THR A 207 -39.58 -6.49 -26.65
CA THR A 207 -38.62 -5.62 -27.34
C THR A 207 -37.74 -4.80 -26.39
N GLY A 208 -38.23 -4.44 -25.20
CA GLY A 208 -37.51 -3.64 -24.19
C GLY A 208 -36.77 -4.44 -23.12
N PHE A 209 -36.54 -3.80 -21.97
CA PHE A 209 -35.97 -4.42 -20.77
C PHE A 209 -36.99 -5.29 -20.06
N GLY A 210 -36.56 -6.42 -19.50
CA GLY A 210 -37.41 -7.24 -18.63
C GLY A 210 -37.70 -6.55 -17.30
N GLY A 211 -38.81 -6.94 -16.67
CA GLY A 211 -39.25 -6.39 -15.40
C GLY A 211 -38.36 -6.83 -14.24
N THR A 212 -38.30 -6.05 -13.17
CA THR A 212 -37.52 -6.41 -11.97
C THR A 212 -38.22 -7.48 -11.14
N GLY A 213 -37.46 -8.36 -10.49
CA GLY A 213 -37.98 -9.31 -9.52
C GLY A 213 -38.47 -8.62 -8.24
N GLY A 214 -39.45 -9.21 -7.57
CA GLY A 214 -39.96 -8.74 -6.28
C GLY A 214 -39.02 -9.09 -5.13
N SER A 215 -39.10 -8.35 -4.02
CA SER A 215 -38.26 -8.61 -2.85
C SER A 215 -38.80 -9.76 -2.01
N GLY A 216 -37.94 -10.50 -1.33
CA GLY A 216 -38.34 -11.46 -0.31
C GLY A 216 -38.90 -10.79 0.95
N GLY A 217 -39.82 -11.46 1.62
CA GLY A 217 -40.45 -10.99 2.85
C GLY A 217 -39.61 -11.23 4.10
N THR A 218 -40.02 -10.63 5.21
CA THR A 218 -39.32 -10.73 6.51
C THR A 218 -39.69 -12.00 7.28
N GLY A 219 -38.73 -12.65 7.92
CA GLY A 219 -38.97 -13.63 8.98
C GLY A 219 -38.71 -13.01 10.35
N PHE A 220 -39.69 -12.97 11.25
CA PHE A 220 -39.57 -12.39 12.59
C PHE A 220 -39.96 -13.40 13.67
N HIS A 221 -39.01 -13.73 14.56
CA HIS A 221 -39.24 -14.69 15.63
C HIS A 221 -38.88 -14.08 16.99
N THR A 222 -39.70 -14.29 18.04
CA THR A 222 -39.41 -13.83 19.41
C THR A 222 -39.21 -14.95 20.44
N GLY A 223 -39.49 -16.21 20.07
CA GLY A 223 -39.22 -17.39 20.91
C GLY A 223 -38.03 -18.24 20.42
N ALA A 224 -38.01 -19.54 20.72
CA ALA A 224 -36.81 -20.37 20.52
C ALA A 224 -36.56 -20.84 19.07
N GLY A 225 -37.57 -20.73 18.19
CA GLY A 225 -37.49 -21.10 16.79
C GLY A 225 -36.63 -20.17 15.93
N THR A 226 -36.48 -20.51 14.65
CA THR A 226 -35.60 -19.82 13.68
C THR A 226 -36.33 -18.73 12.89
N ALA A 227 -35.68 -17.60 12.63
CA ALA A 227 -36.17 -16.55 11.73
C ALA A 227 -35.43 -16.61 10.39
N THR A 228 -36.15 -16.72 9.27
CA THR A 228 -35.56 -16.79 7.92
C THR A 228 -36.23 -15.78 7.00
N GLY A 229 -35.47 -14.87 6.40
CA GLY A 229 -35.97 -13.99 5.35
C GLY A 229 -36.31 -14.76 4.06
N GLY A 230 -37.29 -14.27 3.30
CA GLY A 230 -37.66 -14.85 2.01
C GLY A 230 -36.62 -14.57 0.93
N ALA A 231 -36.50 -15.44 -0.07
CA ALA A 231 -35.64 -15.16 -1.23
C ALA A 231 -36.26 -14.08 -2.13
N GLY A 232 -35.41 -13.32 -2.83
CA GLY A 232 -35.85 -12.44 -3.91
C GLY A 232 -36.44 -13.22 -5.09
N GLY A 233 -37.27 -12.56 -5.90
CA GLY A 233 -37.79 -13.10 -7.14
C GLY A 233 -36.83 -12.87 -8.30
N ALA A 234 -36.79 -13.75 -9.30
CA ALA A 234 -35.97 -13.56 -10.49
C ALA A 234 -36.41 -12.33 -11.30
N GLY A 235 -35.49 -11.69 -12.02
CA GLY A 235 -35.85 -10.70 -13.04
C GLY A 235 -36.63 -11.32 -14.21
N GLY A 236 -37.28 -10.48 -15.00
CA GLY A 236 -37.89 -10.85 -16.27
C GLY A 236 -36.90 -10.75 -17.43
N LYS A 237 -37.12 -11.50 -18.51
CA LYS A 237 -36.28 -11.41 -19.73
C LYS A 237 -36.67 -10.21 -20.58
N GLY A 238 -35.73 -9.59 -21.29
CA GLY A 238 -36.03 -8.53 -22.26
C GLY A 238 -35.04 -8.52 -23.43
N ALA A 239 -35.51 -8.19 -24.63
CA ALA A 239 -34.66 -8.17 -25.82
C ALA A 239 -33.59 -7.06 -25.77
N SER A 240 -33.92 -5.89 -25.18
CA SER A 240 -32.99 -4.77 -25.01
C SER A 240 -32.17 -4.84 -23.72
N GLY A 241 -32.51 -5.77 -22.81
CA GLY A 241 -31.75 -6.03 -21.59
C GLY A 241 -32.53 -6.81 -20.53
N GLY A 242 -31.80 -7.44 -19.62
CA GLY A 242 -32.35 -8.31 -18.59
C GLY A 242 -32.98 -7.51 -17.46
N GLY A 243 -34.03 -8.06 -16.87
CA GLY A 243 -34.58 -7.58 -15.61
C GLY A 243 -33.65 -7.93 -14.45
N ALA A 244 -33.54 -7.01 -13.48
CA ALA A 244 -32.77 -7.25 -12.27
C ALA A 244 -33.47 -8.26 -11.35
N GLY A 245 -32.68 -9.06 -10.63
CA GLY A 245 -33.15 -9.91 -9.56
C GLY A 245 -33.66 -9.11 -8.36
N GLY A 246 -34.61 -9.68 -7.63
CA GLY A 246 -35.17 -9.12 -6.41
C GLY A 246 -34.25 -9.32 -5.20
N ASN A 247 -34.37 -8.43 -4.23
CA ASN A 247 -33.59 -8.52 -2.99
C ASN A 247 -34.13 -9.64 -2.07
N GLY A 248 -33.26 -10.27 -1.30
CA GLY A 248 -33.65 -11.15 -0.21
C GLY A 248 -34.22 -10.39 0.99
N GLY A 249 -35.12 -11.04 1.73
CA GLY A 249 -35.75 -10.50 2.93
C GLY A 249 -34.91 -10.69 4.20
N SER A 250 -35.26 -9.98 5.27
CA SER A 250 -34.51 -10.02 6.54
C SER A 250 -34.97 -11.17 7.46
N GLY A 251 -34.04 -11.78 8.20
CA GLY A 251 -34.33 -12.66 9.32
C GLY A 251 -34.01 -11.98 10.65
N ILE A 252 -35.00 -11.86 11.54
CA ILE A 252 -34.86 -11.18 12.84
C ILE A 252 -35.32 -12.11 13.94
N ASN A 253 -34.42 -12.43 14.87
CA ASN A 253 -34.72 -13.26 16.04
C ASN A 253 -34.44 -12.51 17.34
N SER A 254 -35.47 -12.28 18.15
CA SER A 254 -35.33 -11.69 19.50
C SER A 254 -35.40 -12.74 20.62
N GLY A 255 -35.52 -14.03 20.27
CA GLY A 255 -35.53 -15.16 21.20
C GLY A 255 -34.19 -15.91 21.22
N THR A 256 -34.22 -17.25 21.34
CA THR A 256 -32.99 -18.07 21.46
C THR A 256 -32.58 -18.80 20.18
N GLY A 257 -33.36 -18.69 19.12
CA GLY A 257 -33.10 -19.36 17.85
C GLY A 257 -32.34 -18.51 16.83
N ASN A 258 -31.96 -19.15 15.72
CA ASN A 258 -31.13 -18.55 14.67
C ASN A 258 -31.86 -17.49 13.85
N ALA A 259 -31.08 -16.66 13.16
CA ALA A 259 -31.55 -15.70 12.17
C ALA A 259 -30.81 -15.88 10.83
N PHE A 260 -31.56 -16.00 9.73
CA PHE A 260 -31.04 -16.15 8.37
C PHE A 260 -31.63 -15.06 7.46
N GLY A 261 -30.79 -14.31 6.76
CA GLY A 261 -31.23 -13.45 5.67
C GLY A 261 -31.58 -14.27 4.43
N GLY A 262 -32.56 -13.82 3.65
CA GLY A 262 -32.91 -14.43 2.37
C GLY A 262 -31.86 -14.13 1.30
N ALA A 263 -31.66 -15.02 0.33
CA ALA A 263 -30.78 -14.74 -0.80
C ALA A 263 -31.40 -13.72 -1.76
N GLY A 264 -30.57 -12.85 -2.34
CA GLY A 264 -30.93 -12.09 -3.53
C GLY A 264 -31.03 -13.02 -4.74
N ALA A 265 -31.91 -12.70 -5.68
CA ALA A 265 -32.04 -13.47 -6.91
C ALA A 265 -31.04 -13.00 -7.96
N ASP A 266 -30.63 -13.90 -8.85
CA ASP A 266 -29.78 -13.53 -9.97
C ASP A 266 -30.50 -12.60 -10.94
N GLY A 267 -29.73 -11.74 -11.60
CA GLY A 267 -30.16 -10.99 -12.77
C GLY A 267 -30.36 -11.91 -13.96
N THR A 268 -31.16 -11.48 -14.92
CA THR A 268 -31.45 -12.31 -16.11
C THR A 268 -30.49 -12.04 -17.26
N ASP A 269 -30.07 -13.13 -17.91
CA ASP A 269 -29.23 -13.07 -19.10
C ASP A 269 -29.99 -12.55 -20.33
N THR A 270 -29.27 -11.94 -21.27
CA THR A 270 -29.75 -11.62 -22.61
C THR A 270 -28.67 -11.80 -23.68
N THR A 271 -29.06 -11.90 -24.94
CA THR A 271 -28.14 -12.08 -26.07
C THR A 271 -27.78 -10.79 -26.81
N VAL A 272 -28.52 -9.69 -26.58
CA VAL A 272 -28.37 -8.42 -27.33
C VAL A 272 -28.21 -7.22 -26.38
N GLY A 273 -28.94 -7.20 -25.27
CA GLY A 273 -28.95 -6.11 -24.30
C GLY A 273 -27.97 -6.28 -23.15
N VAL A 274 -27.93 -5.31 -22.23
CA VAL A 274 -27.18 -5.47 -20.97
C VAL A 274 -27.87 -6.51 -20.10
N GLY A 275 -27.11 -7.40 -19.46
CA GLY A 275 -27.66 -8.37 -18.52
C GLY A 275 -28.25 -7.70 -17.27
N GLY A 276 -29.24 -8.35 -16.66
CA GLY A 276 -29.90 -7.81 -15.46
C GLY A 276 -28.96 -7.78 -14.26
N ALA A 277 -29.11 -6.82 -13.35
CA ALA A 277 -28.36 -6.83 -12.09
C ALA A 277 -28.86 -7.94 -11.15
N GLY A 278 -27.97 -8.50 -10.33
CA GLY A 278 -28.34 -9.38 -9.22
C GLY A 278 -28.97 -8.62 -8.06
N GLY A 279 -29.87 -9.28 -7.35
CA GLY A 279 -30.51 -8.75 -6.15
C GLY A 279 -29.61 -8.84 -4.92
N ASN A 280 -29.78 -7.94 -3.96
CA ASN A 280 -29.00 -7.97 -2.72
C ASN A 280 -29.48 -9.09 -1.79
N GLY A 281 -28.57 -9.65 -0.99
CA GLY A 281 -28.90 -10.54 0.11
C GLY A 281 -29.57 -9.81 1.27
N GLY A 282 -30.45 -10.51 1.98
CA GLY A 282 -31.17 -10.01 3.14
C GLY A 282 -30.34 -10.03 4.41
N ALA A 283 -30.66 -9.16 5.37
CA ALA A 283 -29.95 -9.07 6.63
C ALA A 283 -30.35 -10.18 7.62
N ALA A 284 -29.47 -10.47 8.59
CA ALA A 284 -29.77 -11.33 9.74
C ALA A 284 -29.46 -10.64 11.07
N GLN A 285 -30.37 -10.74 12.05
CA GLN A 285 -30.23 -10.09 13.36
C GLN A 285 -30.64 -11.01 14.50
N VAL A 286 -29.77 -11.13 15.51
CA VAL A 286 -30.08 -11.77 16.81
C VAL A 286 -30.08 -10.69 17.91
N ASN A 287 -31.27 -10.39 18.45
CA ASN A 287 -31.53 -9.31 19.40
C ASN A 287 -31.74 -9.83 20.82
N ASN A 288 -30.97 -10.83 21.24
CA ASN A 288 -31.04 -11.39 22.60
C ASN A 288 -29.64 -11.63 23.18
N ASN A 289 -29.34 -10.92 24.26
CA ASN A 289 -28.04 -10.95 24.95
C ASN A 289 -27.66 -12.34 25.50
N GLY A 290 -28.64 -13.15 25.89
CA GLY A 290 -28.43 -14.49 26.44
C GLY A 290 -28.39 -15.59 25.38
N SER A 291 -28.70 -15.29 24.13
CA SER A 291 -28.89 -16.28 23.07
C SER A 291 -27.57 -16.83 22.55
N ASN A 292 -27.51 -18.14 22.30
CA ASN A 292 -26.39 -18.78 21.59
C ASN A 292 -26.64 -18.88 20.07
N ALA A 293 -27.65 -18.18 19.57
CA ALA A 293 -28.07 -18.23 18.18
C ALA A 293 -27.07 -17.60 17.21
N THR A 294 -27.01 -18.19 16.02
CA THR A 294 -26.23 -17.69 14.90
C THR A 294 -27.05 -16.73 14.05
N ALA A 295 -26.44 -15.61 13.65
CA ALA A 295 -26.96 -14.71 12.63
C ALA A 295 -26.20 -14.92 11.31
N THR A 296 -26.89 -15.28 10.22
CA THR A 296 -26.29 -15.50 8.90
C THR A 296 -26.96 -14.62 7.83
N GLY A 297 -26.25 -13.63 7.29
CA GLY A 297 -26.75 -12.80 6.20
C GLY A 297 -26.97 -13.59 4.91
N GLY A 298 -27.90 -13.15 4.07
CA GLY A 298 -28.19 -13.78 2.78
C GLY A 298 -27.14 -13.46 1.71
N GLN A 299 -26.94 -14.34 0.75
CA GLN A 299 -26.02 -14.09 -0.38
C GLN A 299 -26.61 -13.06 -1.35
N GLY A 300 -25.76 -12.26 -1.99
CA GLY A 300 -26.15 -11.47 -3.17
C GLY A 300 -26.31 -12.36 -4.40
N GLY A 301 -27.26 -12.03 -5.26
CA GLY A 301 -27.46 -12.70 -6.55
C GLY A 301 -26.42 -12.27 -7.58
N SER A 302 -26.08 -13.13 -8.52
CA SER A 302 -25.19 -12.81 -9.63
C SER A 302 -25.84 -11.85 -10.62
N GLY A 303 -25.06 -11.02 -11.30
CA GLY A 303 -25.52 -10.30 -12.47
C GLY A 303 -25.67 -11.25 -13.67
N GLY A 304 -26.66 -10.97 -14.52
CA GLY A 304 -26.88 -11.73 -15.75
C GLY A 304 -25.90 -11.33 -16.87
N ASP A 305 -25.69 -12.24 -17.81
CA ASP A 305 -24.85 -12.06 -18.98
C ASP A 305 -25.56 -11.20 -20.06
N GLY A 306 -24.80 -10.51 -20.90
CA GLY A 306 -25.37 -9.61 -21.93
C GLY A 306 -24.36 -9.12 -22.95
N SER A 307 -24.73 -8.11 -23.74
CA SER A 307 -23.76 -7.29 -24.49
C SER A 307 -22.84 -6.56 -23.51
N GLY A 308 -23.40 -5.91 -22.49
CA GLY A 308 -22.71 -5.63 -21.23
C GLY A 308 -23.18 -6.58 -20.13
N GLY A 309 -22.30 -6.93 -19.20
CA GLY A 309 -22.67 -7.76 -18.05
C GLY A 309 -23.44 -6.98 -16.98
N GLY A 310 -24.42 -7.63 -16.35
CA GLY A 310 -25.14 -7.09 -15.20
C GLY A 310 -24.27 -7.07 -13.94
N ALA A 311 -24.47 -6.11 -13.04
CA ALA A 311 -23.74 -6.09 -11.77
C ALA A 311 -24.25 -7.19 -10.82
N GLY A 312 -23.36 -7.78 -10.02
CA GLY A 312 -23.73 -8.66 -8.91
C GLY A 312 -24.31 -7.89 -7.73
N GLY A 313 -25.20 -8.53 -6.99
CA GLY A 313 -25.85 -8.00 -5.79
C GLY A 313 -24.94 -8.04 -4.56
N LEU A 314 -25.18 -7.15 -3.61
CA LEU A 314 -24.45 -7.11 -2.34
C LEU A 314 -24.83 -8.30 -1.45
N GLY A 315 -23.89 -8.78 -0.65
CA GLY A 315 -24.16 -9.72 0.43
C GLY A 315 -24.87 -9.07 1.61
N GLY A 316 -25.72 -9.84 2.29
CA GLY A 316 -26.52 -9.40 3.42
C GLY A 316 -25.68 -9.25 4.69
N ALA A 317 -25.92 -8.17 5.45
CA ALA A 317 -25.26 -7.95 6.74
C ALA A 317 -25.78 -8.90 7.83
N ALA A 318 -24.94 -9.20 8.82
CA ALA A 318 -25.31 -9.99 9.98
C ALA A 318 -24.91 -9.28 11.29
N SER A 319 -25.80 -9.30 12.28
CA SER A 319 -25.54 -8.67 13.59
C SER A 319 -26.09 -9.52 14.75
N SER A 320 -25.36 -9.55 15.86
CA SER A 320 -25.81 -10.20 17.09
C SER A 320 -25.37 -9.43 18.32
N ILE A 321 -26.31 -9.28 19.27
CA ILE A 321 -25.99 -8.96 20.67
C ILE A 321 -25.90 -10.22 21.53
N GLY A 322 -26.06 -11.41 20.95
CA GLY A 322 -25.93 -12.70 21.65
C GLY A 322 -24.50 -13.24 21.70
N LYS A 323 -24.41 -14.54 22.01
CA LYS A 323 -23.18 -15.34 22.17
C LYS A 323 -22.91 -16.29 21.00
N GLY A 324 -23.83 -16.40 20.04
CA GLY A 324 -23.65 -17.23 18.85
C GLY A 324 -22.96 -16.49 17.70
N SER A 325 -22.50 -17.25 16.71
CA SER A 325 -21.68 -16.77 15.58
C SER A 325 -22.42 -15.75 14.70
N VAL A 326 -21.67 -14.85 14.07
CA VAL A 326 -22.20 -13.88 13.11
C VAL A 326 -21.47 -14.05 11.79
N VAL A 327 -22.20 -14.39 10.74
CA VAL A 327 -21.65 -14.64 9.39
C VAL A 327 -22.43 -13.79 8.40
N ALA A 328 -21.77 -12.85 7.73
CA ALA A 328 -22.43 -12.07 6.70
C ALA A 328 -22.42 -12.77 5.34
N GLY A 329 -23.34 -12.42 4.46
CA GLY A 329 -23.45 -13.02 3.15
C GLY A 329 -22.38 -12.52 2.18
N ALA A 330 -21.95 -13.35 1.24
CA ALA A 330 -21.05 -12.95 0.16
C ALA A 330 -21.79 -12.13 -0.91
N GLY A 331 -21.05 -11.27 -1.62
CA GLY A 331 -21.55 -10.58 -2.80
C GLY A 331 -21.66 -11.51 -4.01
N GLY A 332 -22.63 -11.26 -4.89
CA GLY A 332 -22.79 -11.98 -6.14
C GLY A 332 -21.76 -11.57 -7.20
N SER A 333 -21.43 -12.46 -8.12
CA SER A 333 -20.53 -12.12 -9.24
C SER A 333 -21.20 -11.19 -10.25
N GLY A 334 -20.44 -10.36 -10.95
CA GLY A 334 -20.92 -9.67 -12.14
C GLY A 334 -21.10 -10.63 -13.31
N GLY A 335 -22.11 -10.38 -14.15
CA GLY A 335 -22.34 -11.14 -15.38
C GLY A 335 -21.33 -10.78 -16.47
N ASN A 336 -21.18 -11.64 -17.47
CA ASN A 336 -20.28 -11.44 -18.60
C ASN A 336 -20.88 -10.50 -19.66
N GLY A 337 -20.06 -9.64 -20.24
CA GLY A 337 -20.36 -8.84 -21.43
C GLY A 337 -19.76 -9.49 -22.67
N THR A 338 -20.54 -9.77 -23.70
CA THR A 338 -20.05 -10.38 -24.95
C THR A 338 -19.35 -9.38 -25.86
N THR A 339 -19.78 -8.11 -25.84
CA THR A 339 -19.23 -7.04 -26.70
C THR A 339 -18.86 -5.77 -25.94
N GLY A 340 -19.45 -5.57 -24.76
CA GLY A 340 -19.23 -4.46 -23.84
C GLY A 340 -18.48 -4.90 -22.59
N THR A 341 -18.52 -4.08 -21.53
CA THR A 341 -17.84 -4.38 -20.28
C THR A 341 -18.52 -5.52 -19.53
N GLY A 342 -17.74 -6.38 -18.87
CA GLY A 342 -18.26 -7.28 -17.86
C GLY A 342 -18.85 -6.52 -16.67
N GLY A 343 -19.80 -7.15 -15.99
CA GLY A 343 -20.49 -6.58 -14.85
C GLY A 343 -19.61 -6.47 -13.61
N LEU A 344 -19.92 -5.53 -12.73
CA LEU A 344 -19.22 -5.40 -11.45
C LEU A 344 -19.59 -6.55 -10.51
N GLY A 345 -18.65 -7.03 -9.71
CA GLY A 345 -18.95 -7.92 -8.58
C GLY A 345 -19.59 -7.15 -7.42
N GLY A 346 -20.49 -7.81 -6.70
CA GLY A 346 -21.14 -7.25 -5.50
C GLY A 346 -20.22 -7.29 -4.28
N GLY A 347 -20.34 -6.31 -3.38
CA GLY A 347 -19.61 -6.33 -2.10
C GLY A 347 -20.15 -7.38 -1.13
N GLY A 348 -19.29 -7.94 -0.28
CA GLY A 348 -19.68 -8.81 0.82
C GLY A 348 -20.32 -8.04 1.98
N GLY A 349 -21.16 -8.72 2.75
CA GLY A 349 -21.87 -8.14 3.89
C GLY A 349 -20.97 -7.97 5.13
N THR A 350 -21.34 -7.04 6.01
CA THR A 350 -20.64 -6.80 7.29
C THR A 350 -21.18 -7.70 8.40
N ALA A 351 -20.28 -8.26 9.21
CA ALA A 351 -20.61 -9.04 10.41
C ALA A 351 -20.27 -8.27 11.70
N THR A 352 -21.23 -8.14 12.62
CA THR A 352 -21.06 -7.41 13.88
C THR A 352 -21.49 -8.22 15.11
N VAL A 353 -20.58 -8.36 16.08
CA VAL A 353 -20.89 -8.84 17.44
C VAL A 353 -20.75 -7.67 18.41
N SER A 354 -21.85 -7.21 19.00
CA SER A 354 -21.82 -6.03 19.91
C SER A 354 -21.75 -6.41 21.39
N ASN A 355 -21.78 -7.70 21.72
CA ASN A 355 -21.80 -8.17 23.10
C ASN A 355 -20.38 -8.32 23.68
N PRO A 356 -20.04 -7.59 24.77
CA PRO A 356 -18.71 -7.66 25.37
C PRO A 356 -18.36 -9.00 26.00
N ASN A 357 -19.37 -9.81 26.33
CA ASN A 357 -19.20 -11.12 26.96
C ASN A 357 -19.30 -12.26 25.96
N SER A 358 -19.39 -11.97 24.66
CA SER A 358 -19.51 -12.98 23.62
C SER A 358 -18.15 -13.49 23.19
N SER A 359 -18.01 -14.82 23.10
CA SER A 359 -16.87 -15.49 22.49
C SER A 359 -17.11 -15.85 21.01
N ALA A 360 -18.19 -15.35 20.42
CA ALA A 360 -18.60 -15.69 19.06
C ALA A 360 -17.66 -15.13 18.00
N ALA A 361 -17.47 -15.90 16.92
CA ALA A 361 -16.79 -15.42 15.74
C ALA A 361 -17.67 -14.42 14.97
N ALA A 362 -17.03 -13.37 14.44
CA ALA A 362 -17.60 -12.47 13.44
C ALA A 362 -16.91 -12.71 12.09
N THR A 363 -17.66 -13.12 11.07
CA THR A 363 -17.15 -13.44 9.73
C THR A 363 -17.82 -12.56 8.68
N GLY A 364 -17.07 -11.64 8.08
CA GLY A 364 -17.55 -10.80 6.97
C GLY A 364 -17.70 -11.62 5.69
N GLY A 365 -18.58 -11.21 4.79
CA GLY A 365 -18.78 -11.91 3.52
C GLY A 365 -17.71 -11.57 2.49
N ASP A 366 -17.36 -12.49 1.60
CA ASP A 366 -16.44 -12.19 0.50
C ASP A 366 -17.09 -11.27 -0.56
N GLY A 367 -16.26 -10.51 -1.27
CA GLY A 367 -16.68 -9.76 -2.45
C GLY A 367 -16.85 -10.68 -3.67
N GLY A 368 -17.87 -10.44 -4.47
CA GLY A 368 -18.11 -11.14 -5.72
C GLY A 368 -17.08 -10.77 -6.80
N ALA A 369 -16.77 -11.72 -7.70
CA ALA A 369 -15.89 -11.45 -8.83
C ALA A 369 -16.56 -10.52 -9.87
N GLY A 370 -15.77 -9.72 -10.57
CA GLY A 370 -16.23 -9.00 -11.75
C GLY A 370 -16.40 -9.94 -12.94
N GLY A 371 -17.38 -9.66 -13.78
CA GLY A 371 -17.65 -10.44 -14.99
C GLY A 371 -16.63 -10.16 -16.10
N ASN A 372 -16.49 -11.10 -17.03
CA ASN A 372 -15.62 -10.92 -18.19
C ASN A 372 -16.29 -10.04 -19.25
N GLY A 373 -15.53 -9.41 -20.14
CA GLY A 373 -16.09 -8.88 -21.37
C GLY A 373 -15.07 -8.27 -22.31
N ALA A 374 -15.49 -7.34 -23.17
CA ALA A 374 -14.55 -6.57 -24.00
C ALA A 374 -13.54 -5.86 -23.08
N SER A 375 -14.02 -5.19 -22.03
CA SER A 375 -13.23 -4.90 -20.84
C SER A 375 -13.79 -5.68 -19.65
N GLY A 376 -12.93 -6.08 -18.71
CA GLY A 376 -13.35 -6.80 -17.52
C GLY A 376 -14.06 -5.90 -16.51
N GLY A 377 -15.07 -6.45 -15.82
CA GLY A 377 -15.73 -5.79 -14.70
C GLY A 377 -14.86 -5.82 -13.44
N ASN A 378 -15.00 -4.83 -12.56
CA ASN A 378 -14.25 -4.84 -11.29
C ASN A 378 -14.84 -5.85 -10.31
N GLY A 379 -14.00 -6.44 -9.45
CA GLY A 379 -14.44 -7.24 -8.32
C GLY A 379 -15.02 -6.39 -7.18
N GLY A 380 -15.91 -6.97 -6.39
CA GLY A 380 -16.55 -6.36 -5.23
C GLY A 380 -15.64 -6.38 -3.99
N SER A 381 -15.86 -5.47 -3.05
CA SER A 381 -15.12 -5.44 -1.78
C SER A 381 -15.52 -6.59 -0.84
N GLY A 382 -14.59 -7.10 -0.05
CA GLY A 382 -14.86 -7.96 1.08
C GLY A 382 -15.57 -7.20 2.21
N GLY A 383 -16.44 -7.89 2.93
CA GLY A 383 -17.22 -7.36 4.04
C GLY A 383 -16.40 -7.28 5.33
N ALA A 384 -16.65 -6.24 6.12
CA ALA A 384 -15.96 -6.06 7.40
C ALA A 384 -16.44 -7.06 8.46
N ALA A 385 -15.58 -7.32 9.45
CA ALA A 385 -15.91 -8.09 10.63
C ALA A 385 -15.56 -7.28 11.88
N VAL A 386 -16.54 -7.11 12.78
CA VAL A 386 -16.45 -6.27 13.97
C VAL A 386 -16.88 -7.07 15.20
N THR A 387 -16.07 -7.05 16.25
CA THR A 387 -16.46 -7.65 17.54
C THR A 387 -16.13 -6.72 18.70
N SER A 388 -17.11 -6.58 19.60
CA SER A 388 -16.92 -6.08 20.95
C SER A 388 -16.68 -7.21 21.94
N GLY A 389 -16.72 -8.48 21.51
CA GLY A 389 -16.46 -9.67 22.32
C GLY A 389 -15.01 -10.16 22.24
N THR A 390 -14.77 -11.40 22.68
CA THR A 390 -13.45 -12.07 22.68
C THR A 390 -13.27 -13.06 21.53
N GLY A 391 -14.31 -13.29 20.72
CA GLY A 391 -14.24 -14.23 19.61
C GLY A 391 -13.40 -13.73 18.43
N THR A 392 -13.15 -14.64 17.48
CA THR A 392 -12.32 -14.37 16.31
C THR A 392 -13.00 -13.42 15.32
N VAL A 393 -12.20 -12.63 14.61
CA VAL A 393 -12.67 -11.71 13.56
C VAL A 393 -12.07 -12.15 12.23
N THR A 394 -12.92 -12.50 11.27
CA THR A 394 -12.52 -12.95 9.94
C THR A 394 -13.23 -12.09 8.88
N PRO A 395 -12.63 -11.00 8.42
CA PRO A 395 -13.22 -10.18 7.37
C PRO A 395 -13.18 -10.91 6.02
N GLY A 396 -14.06 -10.49 5.11
CA GLY A 396 -14.13 -11.03 3.77
C GLY A 396 -12.94 -10.63 2.91
N THR A 397 -12.62 -11.46 1.93
CA THR A 397 -11.66 -11.17 0.87
C THR A 397 -12.32 -10.32 -0.23
N GLY A 398 -11.52 -9.51 -0.92
CA GLY A 398 -11.99 -8.79 -2.10
C GLY A 398 -12.17 -9.72 -3.29
N GLY A 399 -13.20 -9.50 -4.09
CA GLY A 399 -13.47 -10.26 -5.32
C GLY A 399 -12.45 -9.96 -6.42
N ALA A 400 -12.16 -10.94 -7.26
CA ALA A 400 -11.27 -10.75 -8.41
C ALA A 400 -11.91 -9.85 -9.49
N GLY A 401 -11.09 -9.11 -10.23
CA GLY A 401 -11.53 -8.43 -11.45
C GLY A 401 -11.73 -9.41 -12.61
N GLY A 402 -12.67 -9.11 -13.49
CA GLY A 402 -12.96 -9.89 -14.69
C GLY A 402 -11.95 -9.68 -15.81
N THR A 403 -11.95 -10.58 -16.78
CA THR A 403 -11.07 -10.52 -17.96
C THR A 403 -11.62 -9.59 -19.04
N GLY A 404 -10.77 -8.74 -19.61
CA GLY A 404 -11.03 -7.93 -20.80
C GLY A 404 -10.44 -8.56 -22.07
N ALA A 405 -11.27 -9.12 -22.94
CA ALA A 405 -10.82 -9.81 -24.16
C ALA A 405 -10.16 -8.86 -25.17
N THR A 406 -10.66 -7.64 -25.29
CA THR A 406 -10.21 -6.62 -26.28
C THR A 406 -9.90 -5.26 -25.65
N GLY A 407 -10.00 -5.17 -24.33
CA GLY A 407 -9.83 -3.95 -23.54
C GLY A 407 -9.10 -4.24 -22.24
N LEU A 408 -9.30 -3.39 -21.23
CA LEU A 408 -8.60 -3.53 -19.95
C LEU A 408 -9.14 -4.70 -19.12
N GLY A 409 -8.28 -5.35 -18.34
CA GLY A 409 -8.72 -6.21 -17.25
C GLY A 409 -9.38 -5.42 -16.12
N GLY A 410 -10.38 -6.02 -15.47
CA GLY A 410 -11.08 -5.42 -14.35
C GLY A 410 -10.20 -5.30 -13.11
N LYS A 411 -10.45 -4.33 -12.24
CA LYS A 411 -9.70 -4.21 -10.98
C LYS A 411 -10.17 -5.26 -9.96
N GLY A 412 -9.28 -5.73 -9.10
CA GLY A 412 -9.67 -6.49 -7.92
C GLY A 412 -10.35 -5.61 -6.86
N GLY A 413 -11.22 -6.21 -6.04
CA GLY A 413 -11.91 -5.54 -4.95
C GLY A 413 -11.05 -5.45 -3.68
N GLN A 414 -11.35 -4.49 -2.80
CA GLN A 414 -10.64 -4.35 -1.51
C GLN A 414 -10.96 -5.52 -0.56
N GLY A 415 -10.03 -5.94 0.29
CA GLY A 415 -10.33 -6.83 1.42
C GLY A 415 -11.08 -6.10 2.55
N GLY A 416 -11.86 -6.83 3.35
CA GLY A 416 -12.66 -6.27 4.45
C GLY A 416 -11.82 -5.92 5.69
N ASP A 417 -12.30 -4.98 6.50
CA ASP A 417 -11.64 -4.59 7.75
C ASP A 417 -11.95 -5.54 8.91
N ALA A 418 -10.97 -5.80 9.78
CA ALA A 418 -11.14 -6.47 11.06
C ALA A 418 -11.04 -5.47 12.21
N ASN A 419 -12.07 -5.39 13.05
CA ASN A 419 -12.09 -4.49 14.22
C ASN A 419 -12.43 -5.24 15.52
N ILE A 420 -11.55 -5.11 16.53
CA ILE A 420 -11.73 -5.63 17.88
C ILE A 420 -11.69 -4.47 18.89
N SER A 421 -12.80 -4.22 19.58
CA SER A 421 -12.89 -3.16 20.60
C SER A 421 -12.78 -3.68 22.05
N ASN A 422 -12.67 -5.01 22.26
CA ASN A 422 -12.65 -5.62 23.59
C ASN A 422 -11.24 -5.75 24.18
N ALA A 423 -11.06 -5.24 25.40
CA ALA A 423 -9.82 -5.33 26.17
C ALA A 423 -9.38 -6.76 26.53
N ALA A 424 -10.34 -7.65 26.76
CA ALA A 424 -10.10 -9.03 27.16
C ALA A 424 -9.90 -9.97 25.96
N SER A 425 -10.02 -9.47 24.73
CA SER A 425 -9.85 -10.30 23.54
C SER A 425 -8.40 -10.69 23.32
N THR A 426 -8.18 -11.97 23.04
CA THR A 426 -6.89 -12.53 22.60
C THR A 426 -6.87 -12.82 21.10
N ALA A 427 -7.91 -12.41 20.35
CA ALA A 427 -7.97 -12.63 18.92
C ALA A 427 -7.14 -11.59 18.16
N THR A 428 -6.45 -12.03 17.10
CA THR A 428 -5.73 -11.13 16.19
C THR A 428 -6.73 -10.43 15.26
N ALA A 429 -6.68 -9.10 15.21
CA ALA A 429 -7.43 -8.34 14.22
C ALA A 429 -6.67 -8.35 12.89
N LYS A 430 -7.01 -9.27 11.97
CA LYS A 430 -6.38 -9.37 10.65
C LYS A 430 -7.32 -8.92 9.54
N GLY A 431 -6.95 -7.89 8.80
CA GLY A 431 -7.68 -7.43 7.62
C GLY A 431 -7.73 -8.47 6.48
N GLY A 432 -8.77 -8.40 5.65
CA GLY A 432 -9.00 -9.29 4.53
C GLY A 432 -8.03 -9.05 3.38
N THR A 433 -7.77 -10.06 2.56
CA THR A 433 -6.90 -9.89 1.38
C THR A 433 -7.64 -9.15 0.27
N GLY A 434 -6.95 -8.26 -0.45
CA GLY A 434 -7.47 -7.67 -1.67
C GLY A 434 -7.61 -8.71 -2.79
N GLY A 435 -8.59 -8.51 -3.67
CA GLY A 435 -8.84 -9.37 -4.82
C GLY A 435 -7.82 -9.18 -5.94
N ALA A 436 -7.58 -10.20 -6.75
CA ALA A 436 -6.69 -10.08 -7.90
C ALA A 436 -7.28 -9.17 -9.00
N GLY A 437 -6.44 -8.45 -9.73
CA GLY A 437 -6.82 -7.79 -10.98
C GLY A 437 -7.07 -8.81 -12.09
N GLY A 438 -8.02 -8.50 -12.96
CA GLY A 438 -8.37 -9.32 -14.11
C GLY A 438 -7.40 -9.16 -15.28
N THR A 439 -7.40 -10.14 -16.18
CA THR A 439 -6.51 -10.13 -17.36
C THR A 439 -7.06 -9.21 -18.46
N GLY A 440 -6.23 -8.67 -19.36
CA GLY A 440 -6.72 -7.95 -20.54
C GLY A 440 -5.62 -7.38 -21.42
N ILE A 441 -5.94 -6.56 -22.42
CA ILE A 441 -4.90 -5.91 -23.28
C ILE A 441 -3.86 -5.22 -22.41
N SER A 442 -4.30 -4.51 -21.38
CA SER A 442 -3.51 -4.25 -20.17
C SER A 442 -4.21 -4.90 -18.99
N GLY A 443 -3.42 -5.40 -18.03
CA GLY A 443 -3.95 -6.05 -16.85
C GLY A 443 -4.64 -5.06 -15.89
N GLY A 444 -5.66 -5.54 -15.17
CA GLY A 444 -6.32 -4.77 -14.13
C GLY A 444 -5.47 -4.67 -12.87
N ARG A 445 -5.62 -3.58 -12.10
CA ARG A 445 -4.94 -3.43 -10.80
C ARG A 445 -5.51 -4.43 -9.77
N GLY A 446 -4.67 -5.00 -8.92
CA GLY A 446 -5.11 -5.73 -7.73
C GLY A 446 -5.79 -4.82 -6.70
N GLY A 447 -6.72 -5.38 -5.93
CA GLY A 447 -7.42 -4.67 -4.87
C GLY A 447 -6.56 -4.49 -3.62
N ASP A 448 -6.83 -3.45 -2.83
CA ASP A 448 -6.05 -3.19 -1.63
C ASP A 448 -6.44 -4.16 -0.48
N GLY A 449 -5.53 -4.45 0.43
CA GLY A 449 -5.82 -5.23 1.63
C GLY A 449 -6.68 -4.45 2.64
N GLY A 450 -7.51 -5.16 3.40
CA GLY A 450 -8.30 -4.59 4.49
C GLY A 450 -7.45 -4.26 5.72
N SER A 451 -7.97 -3.41 6.61
CA SER A 451 -7.26 -2.97 7.81
C SER A 451 -7.45 -3.93 8.98
N GLY A 452 -6.43 -4.09 9.83
CA GLY A 452 -6.53 -4.72 11.14
C GLY A 452 -6.51 -3.66 12.25
N GLN A 453 -7.56 -3.60 13.08
CA GLN A 453 -7.69 -2.60 14.13
C GLN A 453 -8.03 -3.24 15.49
N SER A 454 -7.27 -2.88 16.53
CA SER A 454 -7.64 -3.13 17.92
C SER A 454 -7.50 -1.87 18.75
N SER A 455 -8.56 -1.52 19.49
CA SER A 455 -8.69 -0.19 20.11
C SER A 455 -8.63 -0.18 21.64
N SER A 456 -8.25 -1.30 22.28
CA SER A 456 -8.13 -1.36 23.74
C SER A 456 -6.69 -1.57 24.24
N ASN A 457 -6.35 -0.83 25.29
CA ASN A 457 -5.01 -0.70 25.88
C ASN A 457 -4.48 -1.95 26.62
N ILE A 458 -5.31 -2.99 26.81
CA ILE A 458 -4.92 -4.25 27.48
C ILE A 458 -4.79 -5.42 26.48
N VAL A 459 -5.21 -5.22 25.22
CA VAL A 459 -5.19 -6.28 24.19
C VAL A 459 -3.75 -6.73 23.94
N THR A 460 -3.47 -8.02 24.11
CA THR A 460 -2.15 -8.62 23.86
C THR A 460 -2.01 -9.21 22.46
N ALA A 461 -3.13 -9.45 21.78
CA ALA A 461 -3.14 -10.01 20.43
C ALA A 461 -2.81 -8.96 19.38
N ALA A 462 -2.10 -9.34 18.32
CA ALA A 462 -1.64 -8.41 17.29
C ALA A 462 -2.77 -7.85 16.40
N ALA A 463 -2.51 -6.71 15.77
CA ALA A 463 -3.28 -6.18 14.65
C ALA A 463 -2.46 -6.36 13.37
N VAL A 464 -3.06 -6.91 12.32
CA VAL A 464 -2.38 -7.23 11.05
C VAL A 464 -3.18 -6.70 9.88
N GLY A 465 -2.56 -5.92 9.00
CA GLY A 465 -3.16 -5.50 7.75
C GLY A 465 -3.30 -6.67 6.77
N GLY A 466 -4.36 -6.68 5.97
CA GLY A 466 -4.56 -7.64 4.89
C GLY A 466 -3.56 -7.45 3.77
N THR A 467 -3.20 -8.50 3.04
CA THR A 467 -2.32 -8.36 1.87
C THR A 467 -3.06 -7.71 0.70
N GLY A 468 -2.37 -6.89 -0.08
CA GLY A 468 -2.88 -6.42 -1.36
C GLY A 468 -3.04 -7.58 -2.35
N GLY A 469 -4.02 -7.47 -3.24
CA GLY A 469 -4.27 -8.43 -4.32
C GLY A 469 -3.27 -8.29 -5.46
N ALA A 470 -3.02 -9.38 -6.19
CA ALA A 470 -2.10 -9.35 -7.33
C ALA A 470 -2.67 -8.52 -8.51
N GLY A 471 -1.82 -7.89 -9.30
CA GLY A 471 -2.21 -7.28 -10.58
C GLY A 471 -2.51 -8.34 -11.64
N GLY A 472 -3.41 -8.01 -12.57
CA GLY A 472 -3.80 -8.90 -13.66
C GLY A 472 -2.78 -8.94 -14.79
N THR A 473 -2.78 -9.99 -15.59
CA THR A 473 -1.83 -10.13 -16.71
C THR A 473 -2.28 -9.37 -17.95
N ALA A 474 -1.32 -8.80 -18.68
CA ALA A 474 -1.55 -8.21 -20.00
C ALA A 474 -1.41 -9.25 -21.12
N THR A 475 -2.33 -9.23 -22.08
CA THR A 475 -2.35 -10.10 -23.26
C THR A 475 -2.06 -9.33 -24.56
N GLY A 476 -2.21 -7.99 -24.55
CA GLY A 476 -1.94 -7.15 -25.72
C GLY A 476 -0.44 -6.97 -25.95
N ALA A 477 -0.02 -6.87 -27.21
CA ALA A 477 1.41 -6.82 -27.60
C ALA A 477 2.19 -5.63 -27.01
N THR A 478 1.52 -4.50 -26.74
CA THR A 478 2.09 -3.33 -26.05
C THR A 478 1.57 -3.15 -24.62
N GLY A 479 0.81 -4.14 -24.14
CA GLY A 479 0.11 -4.13 -22.88
C GLY A 479 1.03 -3.98 -21.67
N THR A 480 0.51 -3.31 -20.63
CA THR A 480 1.14 -3.26 -19.31
C THR A 480 0.45 -4.24 -18.39
N GLY A 481 1.22 -5.08 -17.71
CA GLY A 481 0.70 -5.86 -16.60
C GLY A 481 0.06 -4.95 -15.55
N GLY A 482 -0.99 -5.43 -14.90
CA GLY A 482 -1.69 -4.68 -13.86
C GLY A 482 -0.79 -4.44 -12.65
N ALA A 483 -0.95 -3.29 -11.99
CA ALA A 483 -0.24 -3.06 -10.73
C ALA A 483 -0.82 -3.92 -9.60
N GLY A 484 0.02 -4.30 -8.63
CA GLY A 484 -0.45 -4.92 -7.39
C GLY A 484 -1.24 -3.94 -6.51
N GLY A 485 -2.13 -4.47 -5.67
CA GLY A 485 -2.85 -3.70 -4.64
C GLY A 485 -1.96 -3.35 -3.45
N THR A 486 -2.29 -2.30 -2.71
CA THR A 486 -1.53 -1.96 -1.50
C THR A 486 -1.89 -2.89 -0.35
N GLY A 487 -0.95 -3.16 0.55
CA GLY A 487 -1.25 -3.83 1.82
C GLY A 487 -2.10 -2.96 2.75
N GLY A 488 -2.90 -3.60 3.60
CA GLY A 488 -3.78 -2.96 4.55
C GLY A 488 -3.05 -2.36 5.76
N LEU A 489 -3.70 -1.41 6.42
CA LEU A 489 -3.21 -0.77 7.63
C LEU A 489 -3.32 -1.70 8.85
N ALA A 490 -2.39 -1.59 9.80
CA ALA A 490 -2.53 -2.16 11.13
C ALA A 490 -2.48 -1.07 12.21
N THR A 491 -3.51 -0.96 13.04
CA THR A 491 -3.55 -0.03 14.19
C THR A 491 -3.83 -0.80 15.49
N HIS A 492 -3.00 -0.56 16.50
CA HIS A 492 -3.09 -1.21 17.82
C HIS A 492 -2.88 -0.20 18.95
N THR A 493 -3.54 -0.37 20.09
CA THR A 493 -3.40 0.51 21.28
C THR A 493 -2.98 -0.20 22.58
N GLY A 494 -2.82 -1.52 22.56
CA GLY A 494 -2.44 -2.37 23.71
C GLY A 494 -1.03 -2.98 23.62
N ALA A 495 -0.81 -4.10 24.31
CA ALA A 495 0.51 -4.75 24.42
C ALA A 495 0.89 -5.58 23.18
N GLY A 496 -0.08 -5.97 22.35
CA GLY A 496 0.16 -6.68 21.09
C GLY A 496 0.83 -5.82 20.02
N GLY A 497 1.47 -6.46 19.03
CA GLY A 497 2.11 -5.76 17.92
C GLY A 497 1.13 -5.31 16.81
N ALA A 498 1.58 -4.39 15.96
CA ALA A 498 0.94 -4.01 14.71
C ALA A 498 1.83 -4.40 13.53
N THR A 499 1.28 -5.07 12.53
CA THR A 499 2.00 -5.45 11.31
C THR A 499 1.21 -5.04 10.07
N GLY A 500 1.71 -4.10 9.28
CA GLY A 500 1.07 -3.68 8.04
C GLY A 500 1.02 -4.81 7.03
N GLY A 501 0.00 -4.82 6.18
CA GLY A 501 -0.15 -5.85 5.15
C GLY A 501 0.92 -5.75 4.08
N ALA A 502 1.33 -6.87 3.48
CA ALA A 502 2.22 -6.82 2.32
C ALA A 502 1.49 -6.26 1.09
N GLY A 503 2.22 -5.58 0.20
CA GLY A 503 1.71 -5.24 -1.12
C GLY A 503 1.44 -6.48 -1.96
N GLY A 504 0.51 -6.36 -2.92
CA GLY A 504 0.21 -7.39 -3.90
C GLY A 504 1.24 -7.42 -5.02
N ASN A 505 1.51 -8.61 -5.57
CA ASN A 505 2.44 -8.75 -6.68
C ASN A 505 1.93 -8.05 -7.94
N ALA A 506 2.85 -7.57 -8.77
CA ALA A 506 2.52 -7.08 -10.09
C ALA A 506 2.01 -8.18 -11.03
N GLY A 507 1.20 -7.78 -12.02
CA GLY A 507 0.82 -8.60 -13.16
C GLY A 507 1.88 -8.61 -14.26
N ALA A 508 2.00 -9.73 -14.97
CA ALA A 508 2.93 -9.89 -16.09
C ALA A 508 2.40 -9.23 -17.38
N GLY A 509 3.29 -8.87 -18.30
CA GLY A 509 2.93 -8.34 -19.62
C GLY A 509 4.15 -8.10 -20.50
N PRO A 510 3.96 -7.66 -21.76
CA PRO A 510 5.06 -7.13 -22.56
C PRO A 510 5.80 -6.01 -21.84
N ASN A 511 5.06 -5.06 -21.26
CA ASN A 511 5.53 -4.20 -20.18
C ASN A 511 5.10 -4.81 -18.83
N GLY A 512 5.99 -4.88 -17.85
CA GLY A 512 5.70 -5.41 -16.53
C GLY A 512 4.85 -4.45 -15.69
N GLY A 513 3.93 -4.98 -14.89
CA GLY A 513 3.15 -4.19 -13.93
C GLY A 513 3.98 -3.76 -12.71
N ALA A 514 3.56 -2.69 -12.04
CA ALA A 514 4.20 -2.25 -10.80
C ALA A 514 3.77 -3.11 -9.59
N GLY A 515 4.67 -3.34 -8.64
CA GLY A 515 4.35 -3.99 -7.38
C GLY A 515 3.51 -3.09 -6.47
N GLY A 516 2.67 -3.69 -5.63
CA GLY A 516 1.89 -2.96 -4.63
C GLY A 516 2.73 -2.49 -3.45
N ASN A 517 2.36 -1.36 -2.85
CA ASN A 517 3.02 -0.85 -1.64
C ASN A 517 2.62 -1.68 -0.42
N GLY A 518 3.52 -1.81 0.57
CA GLY A 518 3.19 -2.34 1.87
C GLY A 518 2.34 -1.37 2.71
N GLY A 519 1.55 -1.92 3.63
CA GLY A 519 0.69 -1.17 4.54
C GLY A 519 1.43 -0.63 5.75
N THR A 520 0.95 0.45 6.34
CA THR A 520 1.52 1.06 7.54
C THR A 520 1.13 0.28 8.80
N ALA A 521 2.00 0.29 9.81
CA ALA A 521 1.73 -0.22 11.15
C ALA A 521 1.86 0.88 12.20
N THR A 522 0.88 0.98 13.08
CA THR A 522 0.80 2.03 14.11
C THR A 522 0.46 1.44 15.47
N ILE A 523 1.30 1.72 16.47
CA ILE A 523 1.06 1.50 17.90
C ILE A 523 0.74 2.85 18.53
N ASN A 524 -0.52 3.05 18.91
CA ASN A 524 -1.05 4.28 19.52
C ASN A 524 -1.32 4.13 21.03
N GLY A 525 -0.65 3.16 21.67
CA GLY A 525 -0.74 2.85 23.10
C GLY A 525 -0.04 1.51 23.43
N GLY A 526 0.24 1.25 24.70
CA GLY A 526 0.83 -0.02 25.17
C GLY A 526 2.31 -0.25 24.83
N THR A 527 2.75 -1.51 24.81
CA THR A 527 4.16 -1.93 24.71
C THR A 527 4.51 -2.68 23.41
N GLY A 528 3.55 -2.78 22.49
CA GLY A 528 3.70 -3.53 21.25
C GLY A 528 4.71 -2.95 20.25
N ALA A 529 5.19 -3.81 19.35
CA ALA A 529 6.05 -3.41 18.23
C ALA A 529 5.24 -3.07 16.96
N ALA A 530 5.68 -2.10 16.17
CA ALA A 530 5.15 -1.76 14.86
C ALA A 530 6.06 -2.29 13.75
N ALA A 531 5.52 -3.02 12.77
CA ALA A 531 6.24 -3.49 11.59
C ALA A 531 5.47 -3.12 10.31
N GLY A 532 6.02 -2.23 9.49
CA GLY A 532 5.42 -1.90 8.20
C GLY A 532 5.44 -3.09 7.24
N GLY A 533 4.43 -3.19 6.38
CA GLY A 533 4.33 -4.25 5.39
C GLY A 533 5.40 -4.12 4.30
N ALA A 534 5.87 -5.23 3.73
CA ALA A 534 6.78 -5.18 2.59
C ALA A 534 6.06 -4.71 1.31
N GLY A 535 6.75 -3.92 0.48
CA GLY A 535 6.35 -3.66 -0.89
C GLY A 535 6.61 -4.88 -1.77
N ALA A 536 5.75 -5.11 -2.76
CA ALA A 536 5.87 -6.24 -3.67
C ALA A 536 6.80 -5.95 -4.84
N ALA A 537 7.33 -6.99 -5.46
CA ALA A 537 8.14 -6.83 -6.67
C ALA A 537 7.29 -6.36 -7.87
N GLY A 538 7.91 -5.56 -8.74
CA GLY A 538 7.42 -5.31 -10.10
C GLY A 538 7.60 -6.54 -10.98
N ALA A 539 6.73 -6.70 -11.97
CA ALA A 539 6.80 -7.84 -12.87
C ALA A 539 7.80 -7.58 -14.00
N ASP A 540 8.34 -8.67 -14.57
CA ASP A 540 9.21 -8.59 -15.74
C ASP A 540 8.40 -8.19 -16.99
N GLY A 541 8.95 -7.27 -17.78
CA GLY A 541 8.49 -6.92 -19.12
C GLY A 541 9.15 -7.81 -20.17
N LYS A 542 8.38 -8.74 -20.75
CA LYS A 542 8.93 -9.72 -21.72
C LYS A 542 9.42 -9.08 -23.03
N ALA A 543 8.84 -7.95 -23.43
CA ALA A 543 9.16 -7.26 -24.68
C ALA A 543 9.28 -5.72 -24.54
N GLY A 544 9.07 -5.21 -23.33
CA GLY A 544 9.06 -3.79 -22.99
C GLY A 544 9.67 -3.54 -21.60
N ALA A 545 9.34 -2.43 -20.95
CA ALA A 545 9.94 -2.08 -19.66
C ALA A 545 9.50 -3.04 -18.54
N GLY A 546 10.40 -3.33 -17.62
CA GLY A 546 10.07 -3.99 -16.36
C GLY A 546 9.29 -3.06 -15.44
N GLY A 547 8.41 -3.63 -14.62
CA GLY A 547 7.58 -2.86 -13.70
C GLY A 547 8.36 -2.39 -12.47
N ALA A 548 7.99 -1.25 -11.89
CA ALA A 548 8.60 -0.78 -10.66
C ALA A 548 8.21 -1.65 -9.45
N GLY A 549 9.09 -1.79 -8.47
CA GLY A 549 8.78 -2.38 -7.17
C GLY A 549 7.93 -1.44 -6.30
N GLY A 550 7.06 -2.01 -5.47
CA GLY A 550 6.24 -1.26 -4.52
C GLY A 550 7.06 -0.77 -3.32
N ALA A 551 6.68 0.35 -2.72
CA ALA A 551 7.32 0.85 -1.51
C ALA A 551 6.98 -0.01 -0.29
N GLY A 552 7.89 -0.10 0.68
CA GLY A 552 7.58 -0.64 2.01
C GLY A 552 6.70 0.31 2.82
N GLY A 553 5.87 -0.25 3.69
CA GLY A 553 4.99 0.50 4.58
C GLY A 553 5.73 1.06 5.80
N ASP A 554 5.20 2.14 6.38
CA ASP A 554 5.81 2.78 7.54
C ASP A 554 5.50 2.03 8.85
N ALA A 555 6.33 2.26 9.88
CA ALA A 555 6.10 1.78 11.23
C ALA A 555 6.17 2.92 12.25
N GLN A 556 5.15 3.03 13.10
CA GLN A 556 5.04 4.09 14.09
C GLN A 556 4.72 3.54 15.47
N VAL A 557 5.56 3.84 16.45
CA VAL A 557 5.28 3.68 17.88
C VAL A 557 5.17 5.08 18.47
N LEU A 558 3.98 5.48 18.91
CA LEU A 558 3.66 6.87 19.25
C LEU A 558 3.70 7.17 20.76
N THR A 559 3.92 6.17 21.60
CA THR A 559 3.89 6.31 23.07
C THR A 559 5.26 6.13 23.71
N SER A 560 5.59 7.02 24.65
CA SER A 560 6.85 6.99 25.42
C SER A 560 6.98 5.80 26.36
N ALA A 561 5.86 5.21 26.77
CA ALA A 561 5.85 4.04 27.64
C ALA A 561 6.15 2.72 26.89
N SER A 562 6.14 2.72 25.55
CA SER A 562 6.35 1.48 24.80
C SER A 562 7.81 1.04 24.82
N THR A 563 8.04 -0.26 24.98
CA THR A 563 9.33 -0.91 24.76
C THR A 563 9.43 -1.56 23.38
N GLY A 564 8.36 -1.50 22.58
CA GLY A 564 8.29 -2.15 21.29
C GLY A 564 9.11 -1.45 20.21
N ASN A 565 9.60 -2.23 19.25
CA ASN A 565 10.38 -1.73 18.12
C ASN A 565 9.47 -1.15 17.03
N ALA A 566 9.95 -0.16 16.28
CA ALA A 566 9.37 0.28 15.02
C ALA A 566 10.27 -0.20 13.87
N SER A 567 9.74 -0.98 12.93
CA SER A 567 10.47 -1.48 11.77
C SER A 567 9.73 -1.17 10.48
N GLY A 568 10.26 -0.27 9.64
CA GLY A 568 9.70 -0.01 8.33
C GLY A 568 9.76 -1.25 7.42
N GLY A 569 8.80 -1.36 6.51
CA GLY A 569 8.74 -2.46 5.55
C GLY A 569 9.81 -2.31 4.46
N LYS A 570 10.28 -3.42 3.88
CA LYS A 570 11.22 -3.37 2.76
C LYS A 570 10.53 -2.94 1.47
N GLY A 571 11.24 -2.21 0.61
CA GLY A 571 10.81 -1.95 -0.76
C GLY A 571 10.92 -3.20 -1.65
N GLY A 572 10.02 -3.34 -2.60
CA GLY A 572 10.02 -4.42 -3.58
C GLY A 572 11.05 -4.22 -4.68
N ALA A 573 11.56 -5.31 -5.27
CA ALA A 573 12.46 -5.23 -6.43
C ALA A 573 11.73 -4.73 -7.68
N GLY A 574 12.43 -4.00 -8.55
CA GLY A 574 11.95 -3.71 -9.90
C GLY A 574 12.07 -4.94 -10.80
N GLY A 575 11.11 -5.11 -11.71
CA GLY A 575 11.10 -6.19 -12.69
C GLY A 575 12.11 -5.96 -13.82
N ASN A 576 12.54 -7.03 -14.46
CA ASN A 576 13.45 -7.00 -15.60
C ASN A 576 12.72 -6.57 -16.88
N GLY A 577 13.43 -6.09 -17.91
CA GLY A 577 12.81 -5.82 -19.22
C GLY A 577 13.77 -5.23 -20.24
N VAL A 578 13.23 -4.63 -21.31
CA VAL A 578 14.02 -3.82 -22.27
C VAL A 578 14.64 -2.63 -21.55
N ALA A 579 13.89 -1.97 -20.68
CA ALA A 579 14.40 -1.10 -19.61
C ALA A 579 14.07 -1.76 -18.27
N GLY A 580 14.99 -1.72 -17.32
CA GLY A 580 14.76 -2.29 -15.99
C GLY A 580 13.80 -1.43 -15.17
N GLY A 581 12.88 -2.05 -14.43
CA GLY A 581 11.98 -1.36 -13.51
C GLY A 581 12.74 -0.82 -12.29
N ALA A 582 12.33 0.32 -11.73
CA ALA A 582 12.93 0.85 -10.51
C ALA A 582 12.59 -0.03 -9.29
N GLY A 583 13.49 -0.15 -8.32
CA GLY A 583 13.21 -0.71 -7.01
C GLY A 583 12.35 0.23 -6.16
N GLY A 584 11.51 -0.34 -5.30
CA GLY A 584 10.66 0.40 -4.37
C GLY A 584 11.45 0.95 -3.19
N ARG A 585 11.03 2.07 -2.62
CA ARG A 585 11.64 2.63 -1.40
C ARG A 585 11.32 1.79 -0.18
N GLY A 586 12.22 1.72 0.81
CA GLY A 586 11.93 1.17 2.13
C GLY A 586 11.03 2.10 2.95
N GLY A 587 10.22 1.53 3.83
CA GLY A 587 9.33 2.26 4.73
C GLY A 587 10.07 2.91 5.89
N SER A 588 9.55 4.03 6.38
CA SER A 588 10.15 4.77 7.50
C SER A 588 9.72 4.19 8.85
N ALA A 589 10.56 4.35 9.87
CA ALA A 589 10.27 3.98 11.24
C ALA A 589 10.37 5.17 12.19
N THR A 590 9.37 5.36 13.03
CA THR A 590 9.36 6.36 14.10
C THR A 590 9.03 5.70 15.43
N ASN A 591 9.89 5.87 16.43
CA ASN A 591 9.69 5.32 17.77
C ASN A 591 9.77 6.42 18.83
N ALA A 592 8.63 6.69 19.47
CA ALA A 592 8.53 7.60 20.60
C ALA A 592 8.77 6.91 21.95
N GLY A 593 8.95 5.58 21.97
CA GLY A 593 9.24 4.77 23.15
C GLY A 593 10.72 4.42 23.33
N ALA A 594 10.97 3.39 24.13
CA ALA A 594 12.29 2.88 24.48
C ALA A 594 12.82 1.81 23.50
N GLY A 595 12.02 1.37 22.52
CA GLY A 595 12.42 0.35 21.56
C GLY A 595 13.27 0.87 20.40
N ILE A 596 13.77 -0.05 19.58
CA ILE A 596 14.58 0.23 18.39
C ILE A 596 13.72 0.87 17.31
N SER A 597 14.29 1.77 16.51
CA SER A 597 13.68 2.28 15.28
C SER A 597 14.53 1.82 14.10
N THR A 598 13.99 1.06 13.15
CA THR A 598 14.71 0.54 11.98
C THR A 598 13.95 0.85 10.71
N GLY A 599 14.52 1.66 9.81
CA GLY A 599 13.97 1.91 8.49
C GLY A 599 14.08 0.66 7.61
N GLY A 600 13.14 0.49 6.68
CA GLY A 600 13.16 -0.64 5.75
C GLY A 600 14.22 -0.47 4.67
N ASP A 601 14.77 -1.56 4.15
CA ASP A 601 15.69 -1.51 3.02
C ASP A 601 14.96 -1.12 1.73
N GLY A 602 15.66 -0.41 0.84
CA GLY A 602 15.21 -0.16 -0.52
C GLY A 602 15.32 -1.40 -1.41
N GLY A 603 14.41 -1.54 -2.36
CA GLY A 603 14.38 -2.63 -3.33
C GLY A 603 15.43 -2.45 -4.43
N THR A 604 15.91 -3.55 -5.00
CA THR A 604 16.86 -3.52 -6.13
C THR A 604 16.17 -3.08 -7.42
N GLY A 605 16.88 -2.37 -8.30
CA GLY A 605 16.42 -2.11 -9.66
C GLY A 605 16.48 -3.35 -10.54
N GLY A 606 15.57 -3.45 -11.52
CA GLY A 606 15.48 -4.56 -12.44
C GLY A 606 16.53 -4.54 -13.54
N ILE A 607 16.81 -5.70 -14.11
CA ILE A 607 17.79 -5.87 -15.19
C ILE A 607 17.20 -5.42 -16.53
N SER A 608 18.00 -4.76 -17.33
CA SER A 608 17.70 -4.35 -18.70
C SER A 608 18.45 -5.21 -19.72
N THR A 609 17.76 -5.65 -20.77
CA THR A 609 18.34 -6.40 -21.89
C THR A 609 18.81 -5.52 -23.05
N ALA A 610 18.30 -4.29 -23.19
CA ALA A 610 18.60 -3.41 -24.33
C ALA A 610 18.57 -1.90 -24.02
N GLY A 611 18.58 -1.49 -22.76
CA GLY A 611 18.41 -0.10 -22.31
C GLY A 611 19.08 0.19 -20.96
N THR A 612 18.54 1.12 -20.18
CA THR A 612 19.05 1.41 -18.82
C THR A 612 18.54 0.38 -17.83
N GLY A 613 19.42 -0.14 -16.98
CA GLY A 613 19.02 -0.90 -15.79
C GLY A 613 18.18 -0.02 -14.85
N GLY A 614 17.30 -0.65 -14.08
CA GLY A 614 16.41 0.07 -13.16
C GLY A 614 17.18 0.73 -12.02
N THR A 615 16.72 1.86 -11.50
CA THR A 615 17.33 2.47 -10.30
C THR A 615 16.99 1.63 -9.07
N GLY A 616 17.91 1.53 -8.10
CA GLY A 616 17.60 0.99 -6.78
C GLY A 616 16.71 1.97 -5.99
N GLY A 617 15.89 1.44 -5.09
CA GLY A 617 15.04 2.23 -4.20
C GLY A 617 15.82 2.75 -2.99
N ASP A 618 15.42 3.89 -2.46
CA ASP A 618 16.03 4.43 -1.24
C ASP A 618 15.68 3.60 0.00
N GLY A 619 16.58 3.54 0.97
CA GLY A 619 16.32 3.00 2.30
C GLY A 619 15.42 3.94 3.13
N GLY A 620 14.60 3.36 3.98
CA GLY A 620 13.68 4.08 4.86
C GLY A 620 14.40 4.77 6.02
N ALA A 621 13.89 5.91 6.46
CA ALA A 621 14.45 6.64 7.59
C ALA A 621 14.09 5.97 8.93
N ALA A 622 14.92 6.15 9.94
CA ALA A 622 14.65 5.75 11.32
C ALA A 622 14.75 6.95 12.27
N THR A 623 13.71 7.18 13.06
CA THR A 623 13.63 8.26 14.03
C THR A 623 13.30 7.72 15.42
N ILE A 624 14.04 8.16 16.44
CA ILE A 624 13.69 8.01 17.85
C ILE A 624 13.46 9.40 18.44
N THR A 625 12.28 9.64 19.02
CA THR A 625 11.94 10.94 19.65
C THR A 625 12.02 10.92 21.17
N HIS A 626 12.16 9.74 21.79
CA HIS A 626 12.23 9.58 23.24
C HIS A 626 13.59 9.99 23.82
N THR A 627 13.61 10.98 24.71
CA THR A 627 14.86 11.55 25.24
C THR A 627 15.68 10.61 26.12
N GLY A 628 15.01 9.70 26.83
CA GLY A 628 15.65 8.69 27.68
C GLY A 628 15.95 7.35 26.99
N SER A 629 15.66 7.19 25.69
CA SER A 629 15.80 5.88 25.04
C SER A 629 17.27 5.56 24.78
N ALA A 630 17.71 4.39 25.23
CA ALA A 630 19.05 3.86 24.92
C ALA A 630 19.09 3.06 23.61
N ALA A 631 17.93 2.86 22.95
CA ALA A 631 17.85 2.07 21.74
C ALA A 631 18.43 2.82 20.52
N PRO A 632 19.01 2.09 19.55
CA PRO A 632 19.53 2.70 18.35
C PRO A 632 18.43 3.05 17.32
N ALA A 633 18.67 4.12 16.56
CA ALA A 633 17.96 4.40 15.30
C ALA A 633 18.80 3.87 14.12
N ASN A 634 18.27 2.93 13.35
CA ASN A 634 18.95 2.27 12.24
C ASN A 634 18.27 2.63 10.91
N GLY A 635 18.89 3.46 10.07
CA GLY A 635 18.36 3.74 8.72
C GLY A 635 18.45 2.51 7.81
N GLY A 636 17.50 2.34 6.91
CA GLY A 636 17.49 1.22 5.96
C GLY A 636 18.55 1.38 4.87
N THR A 637 19.06 0.28 4.32
CA THR A 637 20.04 0.34 3.23
C THR A 637 19.38 0.74 1.90
N GLY A 638 20.09 1.47 1.04
CA GLY A 638 19.65 1.74 -0.32
C GLY A 638 19.77 0.50 -1.21
N GLY A 639 18.78 0.29 -2.08
CA GLY A 639 18.77 -0.81 -3.03
C GLY A 639 19.81 -0.65 -4.14
N ALA A 640 20.34 -1.75 -4.65
CA ALA A 640 21.27 -1.71 -5.78
C ALA A 640 20.55 -1.35 -7.09
N GLY A 641 21.22 -0.63 -7.99
CA GLY A 641 20.75 -0.43 -9.36
C GLY A 641 20.85 -1.71 -10.19
N GLY A 642 19.93 -1.88 -11.14
CA GLY A 642 19.90 -3.00 -12.06
C GLY A 642 20.95 -2.90 -13.15
N THR A 643 21.37 -4.03 -13.69
CA THR A 643 22.29 -4.08 -14.83
C THR A 643 21.58 -3.68 -16.13
N GLY A 644 22.27 -3.10 -17.10
CA GLY A 644 21.71 -2.74 -18.41
C GLY A 644 22.79 -2.37 -19.42
N ILE A 645 22.44 -1.88 -20.61
CA ILE A 645 23.39 -1.21 -21.51
C ILE A 645 24.07 -0.07 -20.74
N THR A 646 23.27 0.78 -20.11
CA THR A 646 23.71 1.70 -19.05
C THR A 646 23.25 1.13 -17.72
N GLY A 647 24.12 1.06 -16.73
CA GLY A 647 23.76 0.59 -15.40
C GLY A 647 22.79 1.53 -14.69
N GLY A 648 21.82 0.99 -13.95
CA GLY A 648 20.90 1.80 -13.13
C GLY A 648 21.60 2.37 -11.89
N ASN A 649 21.18 3.53 -11.40
CA ASN A 649 21.76 4.12 -10.19
C ASN A 649 21.36 3.33 -8.93
N GLY A 650 22.22 3.28 -7.92
CA GLY A 650 21.87 2.78 -6.59
C GLY A 650 21.01 3.77 -5.81
N GLY A 651 20.13 3.27 -4.94
CA GLY A 651 19.28 4.08 -4.07
C GLY A 651 20.04 4.65 -2.87
N ALA A 652 19.59 5.75 -2.30
CA ALA A 652 20.21 6.34 -1.11
C ALA A 652 19.98 5.48 0.14
N GLY A 653 20.90 5.54 1.10
CA GLY A 653 20.70 4.98 2.44
C GLY A 653 19.76 5.85 3.26
N GLY A 654 18.96 5.22 4.12
CA GLY A 654 18.01 5.87 5.00
C GLY A 654 18.68 6.67 6.11
N ALA A 655 18.14 7.83 6.44
CA ALA A 655 18.64 8.65 7.55
C ALA A 655 18.33 7.99 8.91
N ALA A 656 19.16 8.27 9.91
CA ALA A 656 18.96 7.88 11.30
C ALA A 656 19.00 9.11 12.21
N THR A 657 17.90 9.36 12.93
CA THR A 657 17.75 10.50 13.85
C THR A 657 17.39 10.01 15.25
N THR A 658 18.04 10.53 16.29
CA THR A 658 17.65 10.26 17.68
C THR A 658 17.67 11.52 18.54
N SER A 659 16.62 11.67 19.35
CA SER A 659 16.62 12.54 20.53
C SER A 659 16.99 11.78 21.79
N GLY A 660 17.29 10.48 21.71
CA GLY A 660 17.64 9.63 22.85
C GLY A 660 19.14 9.59 23.19
N LEU A 661 19.50 8.63 24.04
CA LEU A 661 20.86 8.30 24.47
C LEU A 661 21.52 7.23 23.59
N GLY A 662 20.71 6.46 22.84
CA GLY A 662 21.17 5.37 21.98
C GLY A 662 21.88 5.81 20.70
N GLY A 663 22.46 4.84 19.99
CA GLY A 663 23.23 5.07 18.76
C GLY A 663 22.40 5.52 17.54
N VAL A 664 23.06 6.06 16.53
CA VAL A 664 22.48 6.34 15.20
C VAL A 664 23.31 5.63 14.13
N ASN A 665 22.68 4.68 13.45
CA ASN A 665 23.28 3.87 12.39
C ASN A 665 22.53 4.13 11.08
N PRO A 666 22.82 5.20 10.34
CA PRO A 666 22.16 5.44 9.06
C PRO A 666 22.50 4.35 8.04
N GLY A 667 21.64 4.23 7.04
CA GLY A 667 21.80 3.25 5.98
C GLY A 667 22.98 3.53 5.06
N THR A 668 23.56 2.48 4.49
CA THR A 668 24.52 2.60 3.38
C THR A 668 23.77 2.89 2.08
N GLY A 669 24.39 3.67 1.18
CA GLY A 669 23.89 3.81 -0.19
C GLY A 669 24.01 2.51 -0.97
N GLY A 670 23.07 2.26 -1.88
CA GLY A 670 23.05 1.09 -2.75
C GLY A 670 24.11 1.15 -3.85
N ALA A 671 24.58 0.00 -4.31
CA ALA A 671 25.53 -0.05 -5.42
C ALA A 671 24.88 0.41 -6.75
N GLY A 672 25.63 1.07 -7.61
CA GLY A 672 25.24 1.28 -9.01
C GLY A 672 25.24 -0.03 -9.79
N GLY A 673 24.30 -0.20 -10.70
CA GLY A 673 24.19 -1.35 -11.58
C GLY A 673 25.25 -1.35 -12.68
N ASN A 674 25.50 -2.52 -13.28
CA ASN A 674 26.53 -2.66 -14.31
C ASN A 674 26.00 -2.26 -15.70
N GLY A 675 26.78 -1.49 -16.45
CA GLY A 675 26.64 -1.22 -17.88
C GLY A 675 27.33 -2.30 -18.73
N THR A 676 26.61 -2.87 -19.68
CA THR A 676 27.11 -3.91 -20.61
C THR A 676 27.33 -3.38 -22.03
N GLY A 677 26.87 -2.17 -22.34
CA GLY A 677 27.04 -1.56 -23.65
C GLY A 677 28.49 -1.11 -23.90
N ALA A 678 28.95 -1.21 -25.14
CA ALA A 678 30.34 -0.98 -25.53
C ALA A 678 30.81 0.49 -25.37
N THR A 679 29.88 1.44 -25.22
CA THR A 679 30.16 2.89 -25.11
C THR A 679 29.49 3.56 -23.90
N THR A 680 28.75 2.80 -23.09
CA THR A 680 27.93 3.32 -22.00
C THR A 680 28.52 2.93 -20.65
N GLY A 681 28.31 3.77 -19.63
CA GLY A 681 28.86 3.56 -18.30
C GLY A 681 27.95 2.81 -17.34
N GLY A 682 28.52 2.40 -16.21
CA GLY A 682 27.78 1.86 -15.08
C GLY A 682 26.97 2.92 -14.35
N GLY A 683 26.07 2.47 -13.48
CA GLY A 683 25.25 3.33 -12.65
C GLY A 683 26.05 4.03 -11.55
N ILE A 684 25.55 5.16 -11.07
CA ILE A 684 26.12 5.87 -9.92
C ILE A 684 25.73 5.13 -8.63
N GLY A 685 26.65 5.01 -7.68
CA GLY A 685 26.34 4.51 -6.34
C GLY A 685 25.45 5.48 -5.56
N GLY A 686 24.53 4.96 -4.74
CA GLY A 686 23.64 5.77 -3.92
C GLY A 686 24.38 6.49 -2.80
N ARG A 687 23.85 7.63 -2.36
CA ARG A 687 24.40 8.38 -1.21
C ARG A 687 24.15 7.62 0.11
N GLY A 688 25.08 7.66 1.06
CA GLY A 688 24.85 7.16 2.42
C GLY A 688 23.88 8.03 3.23
N GLY A 689 23.16 7.43 4.19
CA GLY A 689 22.16 8.13 5.00
C GLY A 689 22.76 9.11 6.00
N ASP A 690 22.02 10.16 6.34
CA ASP A 690 22.46 11.16 7.32
C ASP A 690 22.21 10.66 8.77
N ALA A 691 23.12 11.00 9.69
CA ALA A 691 23.03 10.67 11.12
C ALA A 691 22.85 11.93 11.97
N VAL A 692 21.81 11.99 12.80
CA VAL A 692 21.51 13.17 13.62
C VAL A 692 21.23 12.77 15.07
N ILE A 693 21.99 13.34 16.00
CA ILE A 693 21.74 13.26 17.44
C ILE A 693 21.38 14.67 17.95
N SER A 694 20.16 14.82 18.47
CA SER A 694 19.64 16.11 18.95
C SER A 694 19.59 16.23 20.47
N ASN A 695 20.25 15.30 21.19
CA ASN A 695 20.27 15.24 22.66
C ASN A 695 21.65 15.64 23.21
N THR A 696 21.67 16.70 24.00
CA THR A 696 22.87 17.25 24.63
C THR A 696 23.50 16.28 25.63
N GLY A 697 22.72 15.41 26.26
CA GLY A 697 23.19 14.39 27.22
C GLY A 697 23.56 13.05 26.61
N SER A 698 23.48 12.88 25.29
CA SER A 698 23.82 11.62 24.63
C SER A 698 25.33 11.37 24.62
N PHE A 699 25.75 10.11 24.82
CA PHE A 699 27.14 9.66 24.70
C PHE A 699 27.43 8.99 23.35
N ALA A 700 26.43 8.92 22.46
CA ALA A 700 26.57 8.25 21.18
C ALA A 700 27.36 9.09 20.15
N THR A 701 28.03 8.39 19.24
CA THR A 701 28.68 9.00 18.07
C THR A 701 27.68 9.03 16.92
N ALA A 702 27.52 10.20 16.30
CA ALA A 702 26.81 10.30 15.03
C ALA A 702 27.76 9.91 13.90
N LYS A 703 27.47 8.84 13.16
CA LYS A 703 28.27 8.45 11.99
C LYS A 703 27.42 8.40 10.74
N GLY A 704 27.73 9.22 9.74
CA GLY A 704 27.05 9.20 8.45
C GLY A 704 27.22 7.86 7.72
N GLY A 705 26.23 7.49 6.91
CA GLY A 705 26.24 6.25 6.15
C GLY A 705 27.29 6.26 5.05
N THR A 706 27.81 5.09 4.67
CA THR A 706 28.76 5.01 3.55
C THR A 706 28.03 5.16 2.22
N GLY A 707 28.62 5.87 1.26
CA GLY A 707 28.14 5.89 -0.12
C GLY A 707 28.29 4.51 -0.79
N GLY A 708 27.38 4.21 -1.70
CA GLY A 708 27.39 2.97 -2.47
C GLY A 708 28.49 2.97 -3.54
N VAL A 709 28.95 1.80 -3.95
CA VAL A 709 29.94 1.68 -5.03
C VAL A 709 29.32 2.03 -6.39
N GLY A 710 30.09 2.62 -7.29
CA GLY A 710 29.69 2.82 -8.68
C GLY A 710 29.67 1.50 -9.46
N GLY A 711 28.79 1.39 -10.46
CA GLY A 711 28.63 0.20 -11.28
C GLY A 711 29.73 0.03 -12.34
N LEU A 712 29.96 -1.22 -12.77
CA LEU A 712 30.90 -1.55 -13.85
C LEU A 712 30.41 -0.99 -15.20
N GLY A 713 31.28 -0.64 -16.16
CA GLY A 713 30.84 -0.20 -17.50
C GLY A 713 31.96 -0.10 -18.54
N ALA A 714 31.64 0.02 -19.84
CA ALA A 714 32.66 0.13 -20.91
C ALA A 714 33.17 1.56 -21.13
N GLY A 715 32.71 2.53 -20.35
CA GLY A 715 33.15 3.93 -20.41
C GLY A 715 32.64 4.72 -19.21
N ASN A 716 33.26 4.56 -18.05
CA ASN A 716 32.88 5.23 -16.79
C ASN A 716 33.56 6.60 -16.65
N GLY A 717 33.37 7.49 -17.62
CA GLY A 717 33.85 8.88 -17.55
C GLY A 717 33.32 9.65 -16.33
N ALA A 718 33.63 10.94 -16.18
CA ALA A 718 33.45 11.74 -14.95
C ALA A 718 32.05 11.74 -14.27
N VAL A 719 30.99 11.24 -14.92
CA VAL A 719 29.62 11.19 -14.38
C VAL A 719 29.07 9.77 -14.27
N GLN A 720 29.59 8.80 -15.01
CA GLN A 720 29.05 7.43 -15.06
C GLN A 720 29.92 6.49 -14.23
N GLY A 721 29.32 5.53 -13.53
CA GLY A 721 30.04 4.64 -12.61
C GLY A 721 30.66 5.36 -11.42
N ARG A 722 30.18 6.55 -11.04
CA ARG A 722 30.68 7.27 -9.87
C ARG A 722 30.28 6.56 -8.58
N GLY A 723 31.16 6.51 -7.58
CA GLY A 723 30.79 6.13 -6.22
C GLY A 723 29.83 7.15 -5.57
N GLY A 724 28.91 6.68 -4.73
CA GLY A 724 27.99 7.56 -4.03
C GLY A 724 28.66 8.39 -2.96
N ASP A 725 28.12 9.55 -2.64
CA ASP A 725 28.64 10.38 -1.55
C ASP A 725 28.34 9.75 -0.18
N GLY A 726 29.19 10.01 0.82
CA GLY A 726 28.93 9.66 2.21
C GLY A 726 27.86 10.54 2.85
N GLY A 727 27.12 9.99 3.81
CA GLY A 727 26.09 10.71 4.57
C GLY A 727 26.67 11.72 5.56
N ASN A 728 25.91 12.75 5.89
CA ASN A 728 26.32 13.73 6.89
C ASN A 728 26.14 13.19 8.32
N ALA A 729 26.89 13.73 9.27
CA ALA A 729 26.73 13.47 10.69
C ALA A 729 26.58 14.77 11.48
N GLN A 730 25.62 14.80 12.40
CA GLN A 730 25.37 15.94 13.28
C GLN A 730 25.14 15.48 14.73
N THR A 731 25.76 16.16 15.68
CA THR A 731 25.45 16.02 17.11
C THR A 731 25.58 17.34 17.87
N ASN A 732 24.72 17.56 18.87
CA ASN A 732 24.80 18.67 19.82
C ASN A 732 25.21 18.23 21.24
N SER A 733 25.73 17.01 21.41
CA SER A 733 26.14 16.47 22.71
C SER A 733 27.18 17.35 23.41
N THR A 734 26.99 17.65 24.70
CA THR A 734 27.96 18.39 25.51
C THR A 734 29.05 17.49 26.10
N THR A 735 29.03 16.19 25.81
CA THR A 735 30.00 15.23 26.35
C THR A 735 31.25 15.18 25.46
N GLY A 736 32.43 15.32 26.07
CA GLY A 736 33.71 15.46 25.36
C GLY A 736 34.18 14.23 24.57
N THR A 737 33.62 13.04 24.84
CA THR A 737 33.99 11.78 24.18
C THR A 737 33.18 11.49 22.92
N THR A 738 32.18 12.30 22.58
CA THR A 738 31.33 12.08 21.41
C THR A 738 31.99 12.57 20.13
N SER A 739 31.51 12.06 18.99
CA SER A 739 31.93 12.56 17.68
C SER A 739 30.77 12.65 16.69
N ALA A 740 30.90 13.55 15.71
CA ALA A 740 30.10 13.56 14.49
C ALA A 740 31.02 13.25 13.31
N VAL A 741 30.97 12.01 12.82
CA VAL A 741 31.83 11.48 11.76
C VAL A 741 31.04 11.38 10.46
N GLY A 742 31.38 12.20 9.47
CA GLY A 742 30.81 12.07 8.13
C GLY A 742 31.04 10.68 7.53
N GLY A 743 30.10 10.21 6.72
CA GLY A 743 30.18 8.93 6.04
C GLY A 743 31.28 8.90 4.98
N THR A 744 31.83 7.72 4.71
CA THR A 744 32.83 7.57 3.63
C THR A 744 32.15 7.60 2.26
N GLY A 745 32.75 8.25 1.27
CA GLY A 745 32.33 8.14 -0.12
C GLY A 745 32.55 6.73 -0.66
N GLY A 746 31.68 6.29 -1.56
CA GLY A 746 31.77 5.00 -2.23
C GLY A 746 32.88 4.97 -3.28
N ALA A 747 33.39 3.78 -3.59
CA ALA A 747 34.38 3.61 -4.64
C ALA A 747 33.75 3.81 -6.03
N GLY A 748 34.53 4.29 -7.00
CA GLY A 748 34.13 4.31 -8.40
C GLY A 748 33.99 2.92 -8.99
N GLY A 749 33.22 2.80 -10.07
CA GLY A 749 33.00 1.57 -10.82
C GLY A 749 34.10 1.31 -11.85
N VAL A 750 34.58 0.06 -11.91
CA VAL A 750 35.64 -0.36 -12.83
C VAL A 750 35.16 -0.28 -14.29
N ALA A 751 36.01 0.27 -15.16
CA ALA A 751 35.71 0.34 -16.57
C ALA A 751 36.39 -0.80 -17.36
N THR A 752 35.62 -1.53 -18.15
CA THR A 752 36.12 -2.59 -19.05
C THR A 752 36.66 -2.03 -20.37
N ASN A 753 36.31 -0.78 -20.68
CA ASN A 753 36.89 0.05 -21.74
C ASN A 753 36.85 1.54 -21.28
N GLY A 754 37.70 2.42 -21.81
CA GLY A 754 37.68 3.86 -21.48
C GLY A 754 38.15 4.24 -20.07
N VAL A 755 37.53 5.29 -19.49
CA VAL A 755 37.92 5.91 -18.21
C VAL A 755 37.25 5.19 -17.03
N GLY A 756 37.98 4.95 -15.93
CA GLY A 756 37.45 4.40 -14.69
C GLY A 756 36.56 5.40 -13.92
N GLY A 757 35.54 4.91 -13.22
CA GLY A 757 34.62 5.77 -12.47
C GLY A 757 35.30 6.52 -11.33
N THR A 758 34.87 7.74 -11.03
CA THR A 758 35.42 8.52 -9.91
C THR A 758 34.85 8.06 -8.57
N GLY A 759 35.62 8.19 -7.49
CA GLY A 759 35.12 7.96 -6.13
C GLY A 759 34.08 9.02 -5.71
N GLY A 760 33.22 8.66 -4.77
CA GLY A 760 32.26 9.58 -4.15
C GLY A 760 32.91 10.46 -3.08
N ASN A 761 32.30 11.60 -2.75
CA ASN A 761 32.84 12.49 -1.72
C ASN A 761 32.53 11.97 -0.31
N GLY A 762 33.37 12.30 0.66
CA GLY A 762 33.09 12.08 2.07
C GLY A 762 32.00 13.02 2.59
N GLY A 763 31.19 12.53 3.53
CA GLY A 763 30.12 13.30 4.16
C GLY A 763 30.63 14.34 5.15
N ARG A 764 29.81 15.33 5.50
CA ARG A 764 30.17 16.39 6.45
C ARG A 764 29.95 15.94 7.91
N GLY A 765 30.90 16.21 8.79
CA GLY A 765 30.73 16.11 10.25
C GLY A 765 30.43 17.47 10.88
N THR A 766 29.38 17.58 11.68
CA THR A 766 29.00 18.81 12.40
C THR A 766 28.78 18.52 13.89
N HIS A 767 29.52 19.21 14.76
CA HIS A 767 29.40 19.08 16.21
C HIS A 767 29.19 20.46 16.84
N SER A 768 28.24 20.61 17.76
CA SER A 768 27.98 21.90 18.45
C SER A 768 28.21 21.88 19.97
N GLY A 769 28.84 20.82 20.50
CA GLY A 769 29.20 20.71 21.91
C GLY A 769 30.69 20.39 22.11
N ALA A 770 31.04 19.55 23.09
CA ALA A 770 32.43 19.37 23.51
C ALA A 770 33.24 18.28 22.76
N GLY A 771 32.56 17.45 21.98
CA GLY A 771 33.17 16.34 21.24
C GLY A 771 33.80 16.77 19.90
N THR A 772 34.16 15.80 19.05
CA THR A 772 34.92 16.05 17.80
C THR A 772 34.04 15.97 16.55
N ALA A 773 34.15 16.94 15.65
CA ALA A 773 33.62 16.84 14.29
C ALA A 773 34.67 16.22 13.36
N VAL A 774 34.32 15.19 12.60
CA VAL A 774 35.22 14.51 11.64
C VAL A 774 34.54 14.44 10.28
N GLY A 775 35.21 14.90 9.24
CA GLY A 775 34.76 14.76 7.87
C GLY A 775 34.96 13.34 7.36
N GLY A 776 34.04 12.87 6.52
CA GLY A 776 34.12 11.54 5.93
C GLY A 776 35.27 11.40 4.95
N LEU A 777 35.78 10.18 4.75
CA LEU A 777 36.81 9.91 3.75
C LEU A 777 36.22 9.98 2.33
N GLY A 778 36.98 10.52 1.38
CA GLY A 778 36.66 10.39 -0.04
C GLY A 778 36.82 8.95 -0.52
N GLY A 779 35.95 8.52 -1.43
CA GLY A 779 36.00 7.20 -2.04
C GLY A 779 37.15 7.09 -3.04
N ASN A 780 37.69 5.89 -3.24
CA ASN A 780 38.73 5.67 -4.24
C ASN A 780 38.14 5.69 -5.66
N GLY A 781 38.91 6.16 -6.64
CA GLY A 781 38.57 5.99 -8.06
C GLY A 781 38.60 4.52 -8.46
N ALA A 782 38.20 4.17 -9.68
CA ALA A 782 38.25 2.81 -10.19
C ALA A 782 39.35 2.60 -11.23
N THR A 783 39.68 1.35 -11.55
CA THR A 783 40.54 1.07 -12.71
C THR A 783 39.80 1.36 -14.02
N GLY A 784 40.50 1.92 -15.00
CA GLY A 784 39.99 2.10 -16.38
C GLY A 784 41.01 1.63 -17.40
N THR A 785 40.62 1.47 -18.68
CA THR A 785 41.56 1.01 -19.72
C THR A 785 42.36 2.15 -20.36
N SER A 786 41.76 3.33 -20.55
CA SER A 786 42.43 4.50 -21.12
C SER A 786 42.88 5.52 -20.06
N VAL A 787 42.11 5.71 -19.00
CA VAL A 787 42.45 6.55 -17.86
C VAL A 787 41.86 5.92 -16.60
N GLY A 788 42.62 5.83 -15.51
CA GLY A 788 42.06 5.41 -14.24
C GLY A 788 41.18 6.49 -13.60
N GLY A 789 40.22 6.07 -12.80
CA GLY A 789 39.27 6.97 -12.14
C GLY A 789 39.92 7.82 -11.06
N ALA A 790 39.43 9.06 -10.92
CA ALA A 790 39.88 9.97 -9.88
C ALA A 790 39.30 9.61 -8.51
N GLY A 791 40.03 9.88 -7.43
CA GLY A 791 39.52 9.77 -6.06
C GLY A 791 38.52 10.88 -5.73
N GLY A 792 37.57 10.59 -4.84
CA GLY A 792 36.59 11.57 -4.34
C GLY A 792 37.18 12.48 -3.26
N ASN A 793 36.57 13.64 -3.04
CA ASN A 793 37.06 14.59 -2.04
C ASN A 793 36.72 14.12 -0.61
N GLY A 794 37.55 14.50 0.36
CA GLY A 794 37.27 14.33 1.77
C GLY A 794 36.18 15.29 2.25
N GLY A 795 35.41 14.87 3.25
CA GLY A 795 34.31 15.62 3.82
C GLY A 795 34.76 16.76 4.73
N GLN A 796 33.92 17.79 4.84
CA GLN A 796 34.14 18.92 5.74
C GLN A 796 33.87 18.53 7.20
N ALA A 797 34.62 19.12 8.15
CA ALA A 797 34.32 19.07 9.58
C ALA A 797 34.07 20.48 10.13
N VAL A 798 32.98 20.66 10.87
CA VAL A 798 32.64 21.91 11.54
C VAL A 798 32.32 21.66 13.01
N ASN A 799 33.04 22.34 13.90
CA ASN A 799 32.76 22.34 15.33
C ASN A 799 32.44 23.76 15.82
N SER A 800 31.22 23.96 16.32
CA SER A 800 30.79 25.24 16.91
C SER A 800 30.74 25.24 18.44
N GLY A 801 31.13 24.14 19.08
CA GLY A 801 31.27 24.03 20.53
C GLY A 801 32.74 24.13 20.98
N THR A 802 33.13 23.38 22.00
CA THR A 802 34.45 23.46 22.64
C THR A 802 35.46 22.41 22.15
N GLY A 803 35.03 21.50 21.28
CA GLY A 803 35.87 20.40 20.78
C GLY A 803 36.54 20.67 19.43
N SER A 804 37.15 19.62 18.87
CA SER A 804 37.99 19.67 17.67
C SER A 804 37.22 19.47 16.36
N ALA A 805 37.81 19.87 15.24
CA ALA A 805 37.35 19.58 13.88
C ALA A 805 38.48 18.94 13.04
N ILE A 806 38.20 17.82 12.38
CA ILE A 806 39.17 17.07 11.56
C ILE A 806 38.57 16.81 10.18
N GLY A 807 39.11 17.44 9.13
CA GLY A 807 38.68 17.24 7.76
C GLY A 807 38.96 15.82 7.28
N GLY A 808 38.09 15.28 6.42
CA GLY A 808 38.27 13.94 5.89
C GLY A 808 39.38 13.86 4.85
N ASN A 809 40.07 12.74 4.71
CA ASN A 809 41.08 12.59 3.67
C ASN A 809 40.44 12.42 2.29
N GLY A 810 41.08 12.91 1.24
CA GLY A 810 40.73 12.63 -0.15
C GLY A 810 41.00 11.17 -0.52
N GLY A 811 40.17 10.61 -1.39
CA GLY A 811 40.33 9.25 -1.90
C GLY A 811 41.47 9.14 -2.91
N ALA A 812 42.06 7.96 -3.04
CA ALA A 812 43.11 7.72 -4.03
C ALA A 812 42.53 7.64 -5.45
N GLY A 813 43.28 8.12 -6.44
CA GLY A 813 43.05 7.77 -7.84
C GLY A 813 43.41 6.29 -8.09
N ASN A 814 43.00 5.74 -9.22
CA ASN A 814 43.38 4.37 -9.62
C ASN A 814 44.04 4.30 -11.00
N LYS A 815 44.66 3.15 -11.31
CA LYS A 815 45.49 2.97 -12.52
C LYS A 815 44.65 2.88 -13.81
N GLY A 816 45.23 3.33 -14.92
CA GLY A 816 44.82 2.95 -16.28
C GLY A 816 45.31 1.54 -16.65
N SER A 817 44.94 1.01 -17.82
CA SER A 817 45.53 -0.23 -18.36
C SER A 817 46.97 0.01 -18.81
N THR A 818 47.59 -0.95 -19.49
CA THR A 818 49.01 -0.94 -19.89
C THR A 818 49.47 0.33 -20.62
N THR A 819 48.59 1.04 -21.33
CA THR A 819 48.89 2.32 -22.03
C THR A 819 48.19 3.55 -21.45
N GLY A 820 47.32 3.38 -20.43
CA GLY A 820 46.42 4.43 -19.96
C GLY A 820 47.01 5.38 -18.91
N ASN A 821 46.45 6.58 -18.76
CA ASN A 821 46.87 7.53 -17.72
C ASN A 821 46.36 7.10 -16.33
N GLY A 822 47.10 7.45 -15.26
CA GLY A 822 46.65 7.28 -13.89
C GLY A 822 45.59 8.31 -13.49
N GLY A 823 44.65 7.92 -12.64
CA GLY A 823 43.64 8.81 -12.08
C GLY A 823 44.22 9.76 -11.02
N ALA A 824 43.68 10.97 -10.95
CA ALA A 824 44.06 11.96 -9.93
C ALA A 824 43.54 11.58 -8.54
N GLY A 825 44.25 11.98 -7.48
CA GLY A 825 43.77 11.87 -6.12
C GLY A 825 42.78 12.97 -5.73
N GLY A 826 41.88 12.68 -4.79
CA GLY A 826 40.87 13.61 -4.31
C GLY A 826 41.44 14.67 -3.34
N ILE A 827 40.76 15.80 -3.21
CA ILE A 827 41.15 16.88 -2.29
C ILE A 827 40.79 16.49 -0.85
N GLY A 828 41.63 16.83 0.12
CA GLY A 828 41.32 16.68 1.55
C GLY A 828 40.27 17.69 2.02
N GLY A 829 39.42 17.29 2.95
CA GLY A 829 38.31 18.11 3.45
C GLY A 829 38.76 19.22 4.40
N ASP A 830 38.01 20.31 4.42
CA ASP A 830 38.28 21.44 5.31
C ASP A 830 37.84 21.15 6.76
N ALA A 831 38.55 21.73 7.73
CA ALA A 831 38.21 21.71 9.14
C ALA A 831 37.98 23.12 9.69
N GLN A 832 36.88 23.32 10.41
CA GLN A 832 36.52 24.61 10.98
C GLN A 832 36.12 24.48 12.44
N VAL A 833 36.79 25.25 13.31
CA VAL A 833 36.35 25.50 14.69
C VAL A 833 35.88 26.95 14.76
N THR A 834 34.62 27.19 15.11
CA THR A 834 34.00 28.53 15.00
C THR A 834 33.74 29.22 16.35
N SER A 835 33.89 28.52 17.48
CA SER A 835 33.74 29.12 18.81
C SER A 835 35.04 29.76 19.30
N ALA A 836 34.97 31.03 19.70
CA ALA A 836 36.11 31.76 20.28
C ALA A 836 36.63 31.19 21.60
N THR A 837 35.81 30.41 22.30
CA THR A 837 36.18 29.78 23.58
C THR A 837 36.63 28.33 23.42
N SER A 838 36.63 27.79 22.21
CA SER A 838 37.02 26.40 21.97
C SER A 838 38.51 26.18 22.23
N VAL A 839 38.85 25.11 22.96
CA VAL A 839 40.22 24.63 23.11
C VAL A 839 40.57 23.56 22.07
N GLY A 840 39.59 23.10 21.29
CA GLY A 840 39.77 22.10 20.25
C GLY A 840 40.54 22.62 19.05
N GLY A 841 41.28 21.71 18.41
CA GLY A 841 42.07 22.01 17.21
C GLY A 841 41.28 21.83 15.92
N ALA A 842 41.65 22.56 14.87
CA ALA A 842 41.23 22.32 13.50
C ALA A 842 42.35 21.62 12.73
N THR A 843 42.08 20.47 12.10
CA THR A 843 43.05 19.75 11.26
C THR A 843 42.44 19.45 9.90
N GLY A 844 42.97 20.03 8.83
CA GLY A 844 42.53 19.76 7.46
C GLY A 844 42.86 18.33 7.05
N GLY A 845 42.03 17.74 6.19
CA GLY A 845 42.24 16.39 5.68
C GLY A 845 43.39 16.32 4.69
N ASN A 846 44.04 15.18 4.58
CA ASN A 846 45.12 15.00 3.61
C ASN A 846 44.54 14.79 2.19
N GLY A 847 45.26 15.22 1.17
CA GLY A 847 44.94 14.87 -0.21
C GLY A 847 45.11 13.38 -0.48
N GLY A 848 44.39 12.86 -1.47
CA GLY A 848 44.50 11.49 -1.93
C GLY A 848 45.64 11.30 -2.92
N ALA A 849 46.26 10.12 -2.95
CA ALA A 849 47.37 9.83 -3.87
C ALA A 849 46.92 9.79 -5.33
N GLY A 850 47.75 10.31 -6.23
CA GLY A 850 47.62 10.11 -7.67
C GLY A 850 48.07 8.70 -8.06
N ALA A 851 47.37 8.08 -9.00
CA ALA A 851 47.71 6.72 -9.41
C ALA A 851 48.82 6.67 -10.47
N PRO A 852 49.60 5.58 -10.51
CA PRO A 852 50.56 5.37 -11.59
C PRO A 852 49.90 5.26 -12.98
N GLY A 853 50.61 5.74 -14.00
CA GLY A 853 50.30 5.52 -15.41
C GLY A 853 50.63 4.09 -15.88
N GLY A 854 50.12 3.74 -17.06
CA GLY A 854 50.36 2.45 -17.70
C GLY A 854 51.83 2.21 -18.06
N ILE A 855 52.24 0.95 -18.05
CA ILE A 855 53.63 0.51 -18.29
C ILE A 855 54.20 0.90 -19.68
N SER A 856 53.36 1.27 -20.64
CA SER A 856 53.73 1.59 -22.03
C SER A 856 53.54 3.08 -22.40
N GLY A 857 53.95 4.01 -21.53
CA GLY A 857 53.97 5.45 -21.84
C GLY A 857 52.81 6.30 -21.29
N GLY A 858 51.97 5.75 -20.41
CA GLY A 858 50.86 6.51 -19.81
C GLY A 858 51.33 7.52 -18.76
N ASN A 859 50.67 8.68 -18.68
CA ASN A 859 50.97 9.71 -17.69
C ASN A 859 50.52 9.29 -16.28
N GLY A 860 51.24 9.74 -15.26
CA GLY A 860 50.84 9.58 -13.86
C GLY A 860 49.72 10.55 -13.46
N GLY A 861 48.86 10.14 -12.54
CA GLY A 861 47.79 11.00 -12.01
C GLY A 861 48.31 12.02 -11.00
N ASN A 862 47.74 13.22 -10.96
CA ASN A 862 48.14 14.23 -9.96
C ASN A 862 47.74 13.83 -8.53
N GLY A 863 48.55 14.19 -7.55
CA GLY A 863 48.20 14.09 -6.14
C GLY A 863 47.16 15.13 -5.73
N GLY A 864 46.27 14.76 -4.82
CA GLY A 864 45.24 15.65 -4.29
C GLY A 864 45.81 16.72 -3.35
N ASN A 865 45.18 17.89 -3.32
CA ASN A 865 45.54 18.95 -2.38
C ASN A 865 45.07 18.60 -0.95
N GLY A 866 45.81 19.06 0.06
CA GLY A 866 45.36 19.01 1.45
C GLY A 866 44.27 20.05 1.74
N GLY A 867 43.38 19.73 2.67
CA GLY A 867 42.29 20.60 3.12
C GLY A 867 42.76 21.70 4.06
N ASN A 868 42.01 22.79 4.12
CA ASN A 868 42.32 23.92 4.99
C ASN A 868 41.85 23.66 6.43
N ALA A 869 42.52 24.28 7.39
CA ALA A 869 42.11 24.32 8.79
C ALA A 869 41.95 25.76 9.24
N THR A 870 40.75 26.12 9.70
CA THR A 870 40.47 27.43 10.28
C THR A 870 40.02 27.27 11.72
N ASN A 871 40.71 27.93 12.66
CA ASN A 871 40.36 27.93 14.08
C ASN A 871 40.10 29.35 14.57
N GLN A 872 38.87 29.61 15.05
CA GLN A 872 38.49 30.86 15.67
C GLN A 872 38.66 30.85 17.20
N GLY A 873 39.14 29.75 17.78
CA GLY A 873 39.32 29.55 19.22
C GLY A 873 40.79 29.54 19.67
N LEU A 874 41.02 28.90 20.81
CA LEU A 874 42.29 28.79 21.52
C LEU A 874 43.13 27.58 21.09
N GLY A 875 42.58 26.67 20.29
CA GLY A 875 43.29 25.49 19.79
C GLY A 875 44.14 25.77 18.54
N SER A 876 44.95 24.78 18.13
CA SER A 876 45.80 24.87 16.94
C SER A 876 44.99 24.79 15.63
N ALA A 877 45.58 25.24 14.52
CA ALA A 877 45.07 25.02 13.17
C ALA A 877 46.16 24.37 12.31
N LYS A 878 45.91 23.17 11.77
CA LYS A 878 46.88 22.44 10.93
C LYS A 878 46.28 22.13 9.56
N GLY A 879 46.81 22.73 8.50
CA GLY A 879 46.45 22.37 7.13
C GLY A 879 46.83 20.93 6.80
N GLY A 880 46.01 20.27 5.98
CA GLY A 880 46.26 18.90 5.54
C GLY A 880 47.44 18.80 4.58
N SER A 881 48.11 17.65 4.51
CA SER A 881 49.20 17.45 3.56
C SER A 881 48.66 17.25 2.13
N GLY A 882 49.36 17.82 1.14
CA GLY A 882 49.20 17.41 -0.24
C GLY A 882 49.72 15.99 -0.46
N ALA A 883 49.11 15.26 -1.38
CA ALA A 883 49.47 13.87 -1.66
C ALA A 883 50.48 13.75 -2.80
N ALA A 884 51.15 12.59 -2.86
CA ALA A 884 52.08 12.29 -3.94
C ALA A 884 51.38 12.18 -5.31
N GLY A 885 52.05 12.66 -6.36
CA GLY A 885 51.72 12.36 -7.74
C GLY A 885 52.06 10.93 -8.11
N GLY A 886 51.32 10.37 -9.06
CA GLY A 886 51.53 9.02 -9.56
C GLY A 886 52.72 8.94 -10.50
N SER A 887 53.44 7.82 -10.45
CA SER A 887 54.56 7.56 -11.36
C SER A 887 54.10 7.32 -12.81
N ALA A 888 54.97 7.50 -13.80
CA ALA A 888 54.75 7.14 -15.20
C ALA A 888 55.86 6.19 -15.68
N SER A 889 55.58 5.41 -16.74
CA SER A 889 56.57 4.51 -17.36
C SER A 889 56.95 4.99 -18.77
N GLY A 890 58.17 4.67 -19.22
CA GLY A 890 58.65 5.01 -20.57
C GLY A 890 58.81 6.51 -20.80
N THR A 891 58.13 7.06 -21.83
CA THR A 891 58.13 8.49 -22.17
C THR A 891 57.01 9.30 -21.49
N GLY A 892 56.16 8.66 -20.68
CA GLY A 892 55.02 9.33 -20.04
C GLY A 892 55.44 10.40 -19.02
N VAL A 893 54.62 11.43 -18.83
CA VAL A 893 54.84 12.49 -17.83
C VAL A 893 54.26 12.04 -16.49
N ALA A 894 55.06 12.07 -15.43
CA ALA A 894 54.58 11.72 -14.10
C ALA A 894 53.67 12.81 -13.51
N GLY A 895 52.81 12.40 -12.56
CA GLY A 895 51.85 13.30 -11.94
C GLY A 895 52.53 14.30 -10.99
N ASN A 896 51.96 15.51 -10.90
CA ASN A 896 52.42 16.51 -9.95
C ASN A 896 51.94 16.16 -8.53
N GLY A 897 52.74 16.52 -7.52
CA GLY A 897 52.34 16.45 -6.12
C GLY A 897 51.28 17.51 -5.78
N GLY A 898 50.35 17.16 -4.89
CA GLY A 898 49.30 18.06 -4.43
C GLY A 898 49.85 19.14 -3.50
N SER A 899 49.18 20.30 -3.44
CA SER A 899 49.56 21.38 -2.52
C SER A 899 49.10 21.07 -1.09
N GLY A 900 49.87 21.50 -0.08
CA GLY A 900 49.46 21.49 1.31
C GLY A 900 48.37 22.52 1.60
N GLY A 901 47.44 22.19 2.49
CA GLY A 901 46.37 23.08 2.91
C GLY A 901 46.85 24.16 3.87
N ASN A 902 46.07 25.23 4.04
CA ASN A 902 46.42 26.32 4.94
C ASN A 902 46.00 26.01 6.38
N GLY A 903 46.82 26.40 7.36
CA GLY A 903 46.45 26.47 8.77
C GLY A 903 46.27 27.92 9.18
N ILE A 904 45.06 28.30 9.61
CA ILE A 904 44.67 29.68 9.89
C ILE A 904 44.04 29.79 11.28
N ILE A 905 44.58 30.65 12.13
CA ILE A 905 43.98 31.06 13.41
C ILE A 905 43.57 32.53 13.30
N THR A 906 42.29 32.83 13.47
CA THR A 906 41.76 34.19 13.31
C THR A 906 41.57 34.93 14.64
N LEU A 907 41.68 34.23 15.78
CA LEU A 907 41.51 34.83 17.09
C LEU A 907 42.78 35.54 17.55
N THR A 908 42.69 36.85 17.76
CA THR A 908 43.81 37.73 18.15
C THR A 908 44.36 37.45 19.55
N THR A 909 43.59 36.76 20.40
CA THR A 909 44.04 36.37 21.75
C THR A 909 44.61 34.95 21.82
N SER A 910 44.60 34.20 20.71
CA SER A 910 45.10 32.82 20.69
C SER A 910 46.63 32.77 20.75
N THR A 911 47.16 31.86 21.57
CA THR A 911 48.60 31.55 21.67
C THR A 911 48.98 30.29 20.89
N ALA A 912 48.02 29.65 20.21
CA ALA A 912 48.22 28.38 19.56
C ALA A 912 48.95 28.48 18.22
N VAL A 913 49.38 27.32 17.72
CA VAL A 913 50.18 27.21 16.50
C VAL A 913 49.29 27.01 15.27
N ALA A 914 49.52 27.82 14.24
CA ALA A 914 48.95 27.67 12.91
C ALA A 914 50.00 27.06 11.97
N THR A 915 49.82 25.82 11.54
CA THR A 915 50.75 25.08 10.68
C THR A 915 50.15 24.84 9.30
N GLY A 916 50.82 25.30 8.26
CA GLY A 916 50.51 24.94 6.88
C GLY A 916 50.87 23.48 6.59
N GLY A 917 50.08 22.84 5.72
CA GLY A 917 50.31 21.48 5.29
C GLY A 917 51.55 21.35 4.42
N VAL A 918 52.21 20.18 4.45
CA VAL A 918 53.32 19.89 3.55
C VAL A 918 52.81 19.65 2.13
N GLY A 919 53.57 20.08 1.11
CA GLY A 919 53.33 19.75 -0.28
C GLY A 919 53.68 18.29 -0.58
N GLY A 920 52.91 17.65 -1.47
CA GLY A 920 53.13 16.28 -1.89
C GLY A 920 54.30 16.15 -2.86
N ALA A 921 54.96 14.99 -2.87
CA ALA A 921 56.02 14.71 -3.84
C ALA A 921 55.47 14.57 -5.27
N GLY A 922 56.22 15.01 -6.27
CA GLY A 922 55.98 14.66 -7.67
C GLY A 922 56.27 13.19 -7.93
N GLY A 923 55.57 12.59 -8.88
CA GLY A 923 55.81 11.21 -9.27
C GLY A 923 57.06 11.07 -10.16
N ASP A 924 57.65 9.87 -10.17
CA ASP A 924 58.77 9.54 -11.07
C ASP A 924 58.25 9.07 -12.43
N GLY A 925 58.92 9.40 -13.53
CA GLY A 925 58.53 8.91 -14.85
C GLY A 925 59.33 9.47 -16.01
N GLY A 926 58.86 9.32 -17.26
CA GLY A 926 59.61 9.77 -18.44
C GLY A 926 60.07 11.22 -18.35
N ALA A 927 59.19 12.12 -17.91
CA ALA A 927 59.57 13.37 -17.26
C ALA A 927 59.06 13.35 -15.82
N GLY A 928 59.88 13.84 -14.88
CA GLY A 928 59.54 13.86 -13.47
C GLY A 928 58.42 14.87 -13.16
N GLY A 929 57.52 14.51 -12.26
CA GLY A 929 56.41 15.36 -11.84
C GLY A 929 56.87 16.48 -10.89
N ALA A 930 56.24 17.64 -10.93
CA ALA A 930 56.58 18.73 -10.02
C ALA A 930 56.11 18.42 -8.58
N GLY A 931 56.90 18.84 -7.59
CA GLY A 931 56.51 18.82 -6.19
C GLY A 931 55.44 19.85 -5.86
N GLY A 932 54.55 19.51 -4.94
CA GLY A 932 53.45 20.36 -4.49
C GLY A 932 53.93 21.50 -3.60
N LYS A 933 53.20 22.62 -3.58
CA LYS A 933 53.52 23.76 -2.72
C LYS A 933 53.16 23.45 -1.26
N GLY A 934 53.94 23.96 -0.32
CA GLY A 934 53.57 23.99 1.09
C GLY A 934 52.47 25.01 1.38
N GLY A 935 51.63 24.73 2.38
CA GLY A 935 50.52 25.59 2.78
C GLY A 935 50.94 26.74 3.69
N LEU A 936 50.10 27.77 3.77
CA LEU A 936 50.27 28.92 4.67
C LEU A 936 50.04 28.52 6.13
N GLY A 937 50.93 28.92 7.04
CA GLY A 937 50.66 28.94 8.48
C GLY A 937 50.43 30.38 8.94
N SER A 938 49.19 30.74 9.25
CA SER A 938 48.81 32.11 9.61
C SER A 938 48.10 32.17 10.95
N THR A 939 48.60 33.00 11.87
CA THR A 939 47.90 33.34 13.12
C THR A 939 47.73 34.84 13.23
N ALA A 940 46.54 35.29 13.65
CA ALA A 940 46.27 36.66 14.05
C ALA A 940 46.63 36.93 15.53
N GLY A 941 46.90 35.87 16.29
CA GLY A 941 47.23 35.94 17.72
C GLY A 941 48.72 36.02 18.01
N THR A 942 49.10 35.60 19.22
CA THR A 942 50.49 35.65 19.72
C THR A 942 51.25 34.33 19.61
N GLY A 943 50.62 33.31 19.02
CA GLY A 943 51.23 32.01 18.77
C GLY A 943 52.19 32.00 17.57
N SER A 944 52.51 30.80 17.07
CA SER A 944 53.43 30.63 15.94
C SER A 944 52.69 30.37 14.62
N GLY A 945 53.14 31.01 13.55
CA GLY A 945 52.77 30.70 12.17
C GLY A 945 53.88 29.87 11.53
N ILE A 946 53.58 28.63 11.13
CA ILE A 946 54.55 27.71 10.52
C ILE A 946 54.09 27.37 9.11
N GLY A 947 54.80 27.85 8.09
CA GLY A 947 54.58 27.47 6.70
C GLY A 947 54.95 26.01 6.46
N GLY A 948 54.16 25.33 5.64
CA GLY A 948 54.43 23.93 5.30
C GLY A 948 55.60 23.78 4.33
N ASN A 949 56.34 22.68 4.36
CA ASN A 949 57.42 22.45 3.40
C ASN A 949 56.87 22.17 1.99
N GLY A 950 57.64 22.56 0.96
CA GLY A 950 57.37 22.16 -0.41
C GLY A 950 57.72 20.70 -0.65
N GLY A 951 56.99 20.06 -1.56
CA GLY A 951 57.22 18.66 -1.93
C GLY A 951 58.42 18.48 -2.86
N PHE A 952 59.03 17.31 -2.82
CA PHE A 952 60.12 16.95 -3.74
C PHE A 952 59.60 16.84 -5.18
N GLY A 953 60.42 17.22 -6.16
CA GLY A 953 60.16 16.91 -7.56
C GLY A 953 60.53 15.45 -7.85
N GLY A 954 59.81 14.81 -8.78
CA GLY A 954 60.05 13.42 -9.17
C GLY A 954 61.19 13.27 -10.15
N ASP A 955 61.75 12.06 -10.21
CA ASP A 955 62.90 11.74 -11.06
C ASP A 955 62.47 11.37 -12.49
N ALA A 956 63.32 11.70 -13.47
CA ALA A 956 63.12 11.35 -14.87
C ALA A 956 63.75 9.99 -15.22
N SER A 957 62.95 9.09 -15.79
CA SER A 957 63.38 7.78 -16.29
C SER A 957 63.70 7.75 -17.78
N SER A 958 63.30 8.78 -18.56
CA SER A 958 63.66 8.90 -19.98
C SER A 958 65.02 9.56 -20.13
N ALA A 959 65.84 9.07 -21.07
CA ALA A 959 67.17 9.62 -21.31
C ALA A 959 67.17 11.13 -21.62
N ILE A 960 66.13 11.66 -22.26
CA ILE A 960 66.00 13.10 -22.60
C ILE A 960 65.00 13.85 -21.70
N GLY A 961 64.44 13.19 -20.69
CA GLY A 961 63.42 13.77 -19.82
C GLY A 961 63.98 14.63 -18.70
N ASN A 962 63.35 15.76 -18.43
CA ASN A 962 63.74 16.62 -17.31
C ASN A 962 63.17 16.10 -15.99
N GLY A 963 63.95 16.25 -14.92
CA GLY A 963 63.47 16.02 -13.57
C GLY A 963 62.43 17.06 -13.17
N GLY A 964 61.51 16.68 -12.29
CA GLY A 964 60.44 17.56 -11.83
C GLY A 964 60.97 18.66 -10.91
N ASN A 965 60.40 19.85 -11.00
CA ASN A 965 60.78 20.94 -10.09
C ASN A 965 60.28 20.64 -8.66
N GLY A 966 61.06 21.01 -7.65
CA GLY A 966 60.63 21.00 -6.26
C GLY A 966 59.55 22.05 -6.01
N GLY A 967 58.60 21.75 -5.12
CA GLY A 967 57.54 22.66 -4.75
C GLY A 967 58.03 23.78 -3.84
N ASN A 968 57.41 24.94 -3.90
CA ASN A 968 57.76 26.04 -3.00
C ASN A 968 57.31 25.76 -1.57
N GLY A 969 58.11 26.21 -0.59
CA GLY A 969 57.71 26.27 0.81
C GLY A 969 56.57 27.26 1.03
N GLY A 970 55.73 26.95 2.01
CA GLY A 970 54.59 27.75 2.41
C GLY A 970 55.00 28.98 3.21
N ASN A 971 54.23 30.05 3.05
CA ASN A 971 54.43 31.29 3.79
C ASN A 971 54.07 31.11 5.27
N ALA A 972 54.58 32.02 6.10
CA ALA A 972 54.23 32.12 7.51
C ALA A 972 53.77 33.54 7.83
N HIS A 973 52.64 33.70 8.51
CA HIS A 973 52.12 34.99 8.96
C HIS A 973 51.86 34.95 10.47
N ILE A 974 52.20 36.03 11.16
CA ILE A 974 51.95 36.21 12.60
C ILE A 974 51.27 37.56 12.85
N GLY A 975 50.53 37.64 13.96
CA GLY A 975 49.96 38.89 14.45
C GLY A 975 51.00 39.79 15.11
N SER A 976 50.62 40.42 16.22
CA SER A 976 51.43 41.46 16.88
C SER A 976 52.71 40.96 17.57
N SER A 977 52.78 39.69 17.99
CA SER A 977 53.96 39.11 18.64
C SER A 977 53.95 37.57 18.59
N GLY A 978 54.84 36.94 17.83
CA GLY A 978 54.87 35.48 17.68
C GLY A 978 56.10 34.98 16.90
N THR A 979 56.15 33.68 16.59
CA THR A 979 57.25 33.10 15.78
C THR A 979 56.73 32.70 14.41
N ALA A 980 57.31 33.28 13.35
CA ALA A 980 57.04 32.90 11.97
C ALA A 980 58.16 31.97 11.46
N ILE A 981 57.82 30.73 11.12
CA ILE A 981 58.74 29.76 10.53
C ILE A 981 58.26 29.46 9.13
N VAL A 982 58.97 29.94 8.11
CA VAL A 982 58.61 29.67 6.72
C VAL A 982 58.92 28.22 6.34
N GLY A 983 58.14 27.69 5.41
CA GLY A 983 58.41 26.36 4.86
C GLY A 983 59.67 26.34 4.00
N VAL A 984 60.39 25.23 4.02
CA VAL A 984 61.53 24.99 3.13
C VAL A 984 61.03 24.55 1.76
N GLY A 985 61.66 25.05 0.69
CA GLY A 985 61.39 24.59 -0.67
C GLY A 985 61.83 23.14 -0.90
N GLY A 986 61.07 22.40 -1.70
CA GLY A 986 61.39 21.03 -2.05
C GLY A 986 62.60 20.92 -2.97
N ILE A 987 63.30 19.79 -2.90
CA ILE A 987 64.42 19.47 -3.81
C ILE A 987 63.86 19.07 -5.18
N GLY A 988 64.46 19.58 -6.25
CA GLY A 988 64.12 19.18 -7.62
C GLY A 988 64.66 17.78 -7.96
N GLY A 989 63.86 17.02 -8.71
CA GLY A 989 64.18 15.65 -9.12
C GLY A 989 65.29 15.58 -10.15
N ASN A 990 65.91 14.42 -10.26
CA ASN A 990 67.00 14.15 -11.19
C ASN A 990 66.47 14.09 -12.63
N GLY A 991 67.25 14.66 -13.57
CA GLY A 991 67.00 14.49 -15.00
C GLY A 991 67.50 13.15 -15.50
N GLY A 992 67.05 12.74 -16.69
CA GLY A 992 67.63 11.62 -17.41
C GLY A 992 69.05 11.91 -17.88
N LEU A 993 69.68 10.96 -18.56
CA LEU A 993 71.08 11.04 -19.03
C LEU A 993 71.43 12.37 -19.74
N PHE A 994 70.48 12.94 -20.49
CA PHE A 994 70.58 14.19 -21.25
C PHE A 994 69.55 15.24 -20.81
N GLY A 995 68.71 14.93 -19.82
CA GLY A 995 67.69 15.84 -19.30
C GLY A 995 68.23 16.72 -18.18
N SER A 996 67.63 17.90 -18.00
CA SER A 996 68.01 18.78 -16.89
C SER A 996 67.45 18.28 -15.55
N LYS A 997 68.21 18.50 -14.48
CA LYS A 997 67.69 18.38 -13.11
C LYS A 997 66.60 19.44 -12.90
N GLY A 998 65.52 19.06 -12.21
CA GLY A 998 64.50 20.01 -11.80
C GLY A 998 65.07 21.07 -10.84
N THR A 999 64.50 22.27 -10.88
CA THR A 999 64.91 23.33 -9.96
C THR A 999 64.39 23.03 -8.55
N ASN A 1000 65.16 23.43 -7.53
CA ASN A 1000 64.64 23.42 -6.15
C ASN A 1000 63.55 24.50 -6.01
N GLY A 1001 62.54 24.21 -5.20
CA GLY A 1001 61.51 25.19 -4.86
C GLY A 1001 62.09 26.31 -4.00
N ALA A 1002 61.46 27.49 -4.07
CA ALA A 1002 61.80 28.59 -3.19
C ALA A 1002 61.31 28.31 -1.75
N ASN A 1003 62.02 28.82 -0.75
CA ASN A 1003 61.49 28.88 0.63
C ASN A 1003 60.30 29.85 0.69
N GLY A 1004 59.43 29.66 1.68
CA GLY A 1004 58.32 30.58 1.93
C GLY A 1004 58.78 31.94 2.44
N ASN A 1005 57.87 32.91 2.40
CA ASN A 1005 58.08 34.25 2.94
C ASN A 1005 57.37 34.43 4.28
N VAL A 1006 57.93 35.30 5.13
CA VAL A 1006 57.19 35.87 6.26
C VAL A 1006 56.30 36.97 5.69
N VAL A 1007 54.99 36.89 5.96
CA VAL A 1007 53.95 37.80 5.45
C VAL A 1007 53.36 38.60 6.59
#